data_AF-I2K773-F1
#
_entry.id   AF-I2K773-F1
#
_cell.length_a   1.000
_cell.length_b   1.000
_cell.length_c   1.000
_cell.angle_alpha   90.00
_cell.angle_beta   90.00
_cell.angle_gamma   90.00
#
_symmetry.space_group_name_H-M   'P 1'
#
loop_
_entity.id
_entity.type
_entity.pdbx_description
1 polymer ?
#
loop_
_entity_poly.entity_id
_entity_poly.type
_entity_poly.pdbx_seq_one_letter_code
_entity_poly.pdbx_strand_id
1 'polypeptide(L)'
;MSYNPSEIEAKWQKQWDDEQAFEPSDSLTQKKKYILSMFPFPSGRLHMGHVRNYAIGDSIARYYRKQDYNVLHPIGWDAFGMPAENAAIKHGRHPKEWTYSNIDYMRKELNSLGLSFSKTREFATCDPLYTKWEQEFIIKMFAEGLLFRESTTVNWCEDCHTVLANEQVEEGCCWRCDNPVELKEMPGYYLDIIKYADELLEDLKMLEGKWPNQVLTMQNNWIGKSQGLEFEFELSEESKAKLDGKFDTYSVFTTRPDTIYGVSYSALAAEHPITKYIVEHNLIDEETAGKITAIANMSERERAQADKEGYPLGITVVHPLTGEEIPVWTANFVLASYGGGAVMAVPAHDERDHEFASKYDLPIKRVISGGEELPYTGEGELVDSAAFTGLNNYEAKAKVIATFEEAGFGKGTTNFKLRNWGVSRQRYWGAPIPFVHCKSCGLVPEKIENLPIALPEDVEITGEGNPLENHPTWKHCKCPKCGEEAIRETDTLDTFVQSSWYQFRYATNPKKWNEVGIDKEEANYWLGVDQYIGGIEHAILHLLYARFFTKVLRDLGYVNIDEPFNRLLTQGMVTMDGAKMSKSKGNTVDPDKLIEEYGADTARLFILFAAPPQKELEWNDNAVEGAFRFIKKLYDRADKVTSKTLPVIEHGALSKESKLARQKIYEALQKSADVYEKTFAFNTLIAACMEAMNALDKQESTEVWSEGMYVMLNLLEPIIPHAASELSEVLFERENFKALLEVKEEVFVQESILYVVMIGGKKRTEFEISPSASQDEILATAKEAGAKWLEGMSIVKEIVVPNKLVNLAVKPS
;
A
#
# COMPACT_ATOMS: atom_id res chain seq x y z
N MET A 1 31.50 13.21 -29.08
CA MET A 1 30.44 12.32 -29.59
C MET A 1 29.10 13.01 -29.31
N SER A 2 28.08 12.92 -30.17
CA SER A 2 26.78 13.55 -29.89
C SER A 2 25.78 12.54 -29.33
N TYR A 3 25.05 12.91 -28.27
CA TYR A 3 23.95 12.08 -27.73
C TYR A 3 22.73 12.13 -28.67
N ASN A 4 22.34 10.98 -29.21
CA ASN A 4 21.11 10.79 -29.98
C ASN A 4 20.28 9.64 -29.36
N PRO A 5 19.27 9.94 -28.52
CA PRO A 5 18.51 8.90 -27.81
C PRO A 5 17.80 7.95 -28.78
N SER A 6 17.18 8.47 -29.83
CA SER A 6 16.39 7.68 -30.78
C SER A 6 17.16 6.54 -31.46
N GLU A 7 18.46 6.73 -31.71
CA GLU A 7 19.32 5.71 -32.34
C GLU A 7 19.80 4.68 -31.32
N ILE A 8 20.20 5.11 -30.13
CA ILE A 8 20.84 4.23 -29.14
C ILE A 8 19.80 3.41 -28.35
N GLU A 9 18.63 3.99 -28.07
CA GLU A 9 17.63 3.34 -27.21
C GLU A 9 17.06 2.10 -27.91
N ALA A 10 16.67 2.25 -29.18
CA ALA A 10 16.20 1.13 -30.00
C ALA A 10 17.27 0.05 -30.20
N LYS A 11 18.54 0.44 -30.39
CA LYS A 11 19.67 -0.48 -30.52
C LYS A 11 19.80 -1.35 -29.26
N TRP A 12 19.88 -0.75 -28.08
CA TRP A 12 20.12 -1.47 -26.83
C TRP A 12 18.92 -2.29 -26.38
N GLN A 13 17.71 -1.78 -26.53
CA GLN A 13 16.48 -2.53 -26.26
C GLN A 13 16.45 -3.81 -27.11
N LYS A 14 16.74 -3.70 -28.41
CA LYS A 14 16.83 -4.86 -29.29
C LYS A 14 17.94 -5.83 -28.86
N GLN A 15 19.12 -5.31 -28.49
CA GLN A 15 20.23 -6.15 -28.07
C GLN A 15 19.90 -6.94 -26.80
N TRP A 16 19.33 -6.30 -25.77
CA TRP A 16 18.92 -6.99 -24.54
C TRP A 16 17.83 -8.04 -24.79
N ASP A 17 16.93 -7.78 -25.75
CA ASP A 17 15.92 -8.75 -26.18
C ASP A 17 16.54 -9.97 -26.86
N ASP A 18 17.44 -9.75 -27.81
CA ASP A 18 18.14 -10.82 -28.53
C ASP A 18 18.99 -11.67 -27.57
N GLU A 19 19.60 -11.05 -26.57
CA GLU A 19 20.42 -11.69 -25.53
C GLU A 19 19.59 -12.33 -24.40
N GLN A 20 18.27 -12.11 -24.37
CA GLN A 20 17.39 -12.48 -23.25
C GLN A 20 17.94 -11.99 -21.90
N ALA A 21 18.54 -10.80 -21.88
CA ALA A 21 19.39 -10.31 -20.79
C ALA A 21 18.68 -10.17 -19.42
N PHE A 22 17.35 -10.20 -19.42
CA PHE A 22 16.52 -9.94 -18.24
C PHE A 22 15.73 -11.16 -17.76
N GLU A 23 15.85 -12.29 -18.44
CA GLU A 23 15.21 -13.53 -18.02
C GLU A 23 15.92 -14.13 -16.80
N PRO A 24 15.16 -14.55 -15.76
CA PRO A 24 15.77 -15.22 -14.62
C PRO A 24 16.34 -16.58 -15.04
N SER A 25 17.44 -16.98 -14.43
CA SER A 25 18.00 -18.32 -14.57
C SER A 25 17.06 -19.37 -13.95
N ASP A 26 17.02 -20.56 -14.55
CA ASP A 26 16.33 -21.73 -13.99
C ASP A 26 17.07 -22.31 -12.76
N SER A 27 18.25 -21.77 -12.39
CA SER A 27 18.98 -22.19 -11.19
C SER A 27 18.25 -21.78 -9.90
N LEU A 28 18.00 -22.77 -9.04
CA LEU A 28 17.44 -22.58 -7.69
C LEU A 28 18.51 -22.56 -6.59
N THR A 29 19.79 -22.44 -6.97
CA THR A 29 20.92 -22.40 -6.01
C THR A 29 21.69 -21.09 -6.04
N GLN A 30 21.58 -20.31 -7.12
CA GLN A 30 22.17 -18.98 -7.22
C GLN A 30 21.51 -18.05 -6.19
N LYS A 31 22.25 -17.06 -5.66
CA LYS A 31 21.65 -16.05 -4.77
C LYS A 31 20.56 -15.30 -5.54
N LYS A 32 19.36 -15.20 -4.96
CA LYS A 32 18.18 -14.64 -5.63
C LYS A 32 17.86 -13.22 -5.19
N LYS A 33 17.21 -12.48 -6.08
CA LYS A 33 16.45 -11.27 -5.76
C LYS A 33 15.13 -11.28 -6.48
N TYR A 34 14.04 -11.22 -5.72
CA TYR A 34 12.71 -11.02 -6.28
C TYR A 34 12.27 -9.57 -6.09
N ILE A 35 12.38 -8.78 -7.17
CA ILE A 35 12.03 -7.37 -7.20
C ILE A 35 10.69 -7.24 -7.92
N LEU A 36 9.66 -6.76 -7.23
CA LEU A 36 8.30 -6.73 -7.76
C LEU A 36 7.68 -5.36 -7.58
N SER A 37 7.16 -4.82 -8.67
CA SER A 37 6.35 -3.61 -8.66
C SER A 37 4.88 -4.00 -8.74
N MET A 38 3.99 -3.25 -8.08
CA MET A 38 2.54 -3.37 -8.30
C MET A 38 2.26 -3.28 -9.80
N PHE A 39 1.74 -4.37 -10.38
CA PHE A 39 1.39 -4.44 -11.80
C PHE A 39 0.21 -3.50 -12.12
N PRO A 40 0.10 -2.97 -13.34
CA PRO A 40 -0.90 -1.95 -13.64
C PRO A 40 -2.24 -2.55 -14.08
N PHE A 41 -3.31 -1.78 -13.86
CA PHE A 41 -4.60 -2.01 -14.52
C PHE A 41 -4.52 -1.57 -15.99
N PRO A 42 -4.86 -2.42 -16.98
CA PRO A 42 -4.89 -2.08 -18.40
C PRO A 42 -6.17 -1.31 -18.78
N SER A 43 -6.41 -0.19 -18.09
CA SER A 43 -7.59 0.68 -18.25
C SER A 43 -7.33 1.90 -19.14
N GLY A 44 -6.12 2.06 -19.67
CA GLY A 44 -5.73 3.08 -20.63
C GLY A 44 -4.21 3.16 -20.75
N ARG A 45 -3.64 4.36 -20.94
CA ARG A 45 -2.20 4.57 -21.08
C ARG A 45 -1.43 4.70 -19.77
N LEU A 46 -0.10 4.55 -19.81
CA LEU A 46 0.77 4.92 -18.70
C LEU A 46 0.77 6.44 -18.47
N HIS A 47 1.35 6.84 -17.33
CA HIS A 47 1.61 8.23 -16.97
C HIS A 47 2.86 8.27 -16.09
N MET A 48 3.40 9.45 -15.81
CA MET A 48 4.68 9.57 -15.08
C MET A 48 4.68 8.97 -13.66
N GLY A 49 3.52 8.84 -13.00
CA GLY A 49 3.39 8.02 -11.79
C GLY A 49 3.74 6.52 -11.97
N HIS A 50 3.36 5.91 -13.10
CA HIS A 50 3.76 4.54 -13.44
C HIS A 50 5.27 4.47 -13.73
N VAL A 51 5.79 5.43 -14.50
CA VAL A 51 7.23 5.52 -14.80
C VAL A 51 8.05 5.59 -13.52
N ARG A 52 7.61 6.38 -12.52
CA ARG A 52 8.26 6.45 -11.20
C ARG A 52 8.35 5.08 -10.54
N ASN A 53 7.21 4.38 -10.43
CA ASN A 53 7.12 3.07 -9.80
C ASN A 53 8.04 2.05 -10.47
N TYR A 54 7.98 1.95 -11.80
CA TYR A 54 8.72 0.94 -12.55
C TYR A 54 10.20 1.28 -12.73
N ALA A 55 10.59 2.56 -12.84
CA ALA A 55 11.99 2.96 -12.90
C ALA A 55 12.73 2.68 -11.58
N ILE A 56 12.05 2.79 -10.43
CA ILE A 56 12.60 2.40 -9.13
C ILE A 56 12.88 0.89 -9.11
N GLY A 57 11.88 0.07 -9.46
CA GLY A 57 12.04 -1.39 -9.53
C GLY A 57 13.15 -1.81 -10.49
N ASP A 58 13.20 -1.18 -11.66
CA ASP A 58 14.19 -1.45 -12.70
C ASP A 58 15.62 -1.13 -12.25
N SER A 59 15.82 0.01 -11.60
CA SER A 59 17.11 0.41 -11.09
C SER A 59 17.65 -0.59 -10.07
N ILE A 60 16.78 -1.12 -9.20
CA ILE A 60 17.15 -2.13 -8.20
C ILE A 60 17.46 -3.48 -8.89
N ALA A 61 16.64 -3.88 -9.86
CA ALA A 61 16.83 -5.12 -10.60
C ALA A 61 18.17 -5.14 -11.37
N ARG A 62 18.49 -4.06 -12.09
CA ARG A 62 19.77 -3.90 -12.82
C ARG A 62 20.98 -3.91 -11.89
N TYR A 63 20.89 -3.23 -10.74
CA TYR A 63 21.95 -3.25 -9.72
C TYR A 63 22.28 -4.68 -9.29
N TYR A 64 21.27 -5.47 -8.90
CA TYR A 64 21.51 -6.83 -8.42
C TYR A 64 21.94 -7.81 -9.53
N ARG A 65 21.48 -7.63 -10.78
CA ARG A 65 21.98 -8.44 -11.91
C ARG A 65 23.49 -8.27 -12.11
N LYS A 66 24.01 -7.05 -11.98
CA LYS A 66 25.47 -6.79 -12.04
C LYS A 66 26.25 -7.39 -10.87
N GLN A 67 25.57 -7.74 -9.79
CA GLN A 67 26.16 -8.44 -8.64
C GLN A 67 26.03 -9.97 -8.72
N ASP A 68 25.71 -10.51 -9.90
CA ASP A 68 25.57 -11.95 -10.15
C ASP A 68 24.45 -12.61 -9.32
N TYR A 69 23.41 -11.84 -8.98
CA TYR A 69 22.16 -12.41 -8.45
C TYR A 69 21.27 -12.93 -9.58
N ASN A 70 20.58 -14.04 -9.32
CA ASN A 70 19.43 -14.45 -10.11
C ASN A 70 18.26 -13.50 -9.79
N VAL A 71 17.91 -12.61 -10.73
CA VAL A 71 16.89 -11.58 -10.50
C VAL A 71 15.59 -11.94 -11.20
N LEU A 72 14.54 -12.17 -10.40
CA LEU A 72 13.16 -12.19 -10.89
C LEU A 72 12.61 -10.77 -10.82
N HIS A 73 12.43 -10.15 -11.98
CA HIS A 73 11.82 -8.83 -12.14
C HIS A 73 10.69 -8.94 -13.18
N PRO A 74 9.49 -9.35 -12.78
CA PRO A 74 8.39 -9.62 -13.71
C PRO A 74 7.48 -8.40 -13.86
N ILE A 75 6.63 -8.46 -14.89
CA ILE A 75 5.49 -7.59 -15.09
C ILE A 75 4.33 -8.41 -15.64
N GLY A 76 3.12 -7.87 -15.56
CA GLY A 76 1.89 -8.49 -16.05
C GLY A 76 0.76 -7.49 -15.89
N TRP A 77 -0.49 -7.96 -15.92
CA TRP A 77 -1.64 -7.06 -16.05
C TRP A 77 -2.77 -7.46 -15.14
N ASP A 78 -3.21 -6.51 -14.29
CA ASP A 78 -4.41 -6.70 -13.47
C ASP A 78 -5.65 -6.42 -14.32
N ALA A 79 -6.04 -7.43 -15.09
CA ALA A 79 -6.82 -7.27 -16.30
C ALA A 79 -8.33 -7.52 -16.11
N PHE A 80 -8.75 -8.07 -14.98
CA PHE A 80 -10.16 -8.20 -14.61
C PHE A 80 -10.66 -6.98 -13.82
N GLY A 81 -11.96 -6.98 -13.54
CA GLY A 81 -12.60 -6.03 -12.64
C GLY A 81 -13.13 -4.77 -13.31
N MET A 82 -13.75 -3.96 -12.44
CA MET A 82 -14.47 -2.75 -12.81
C MET A 82 -13.67 -1.72 -13.61
N PRO A 83 -12.37 -1.44 -13.34
CA PRO A 83 -11.64 -0.43 -14.09
C PRO A 83 -11.59 -0.72 -15.59
N ALA A 84 -11.36 -1.97 -15.99
CA ALA A 84 -11.31 -2.39 -17.37
C ALA A 84 -12.70 -2.44 -18.02
N GLU A 85 -13.69 -3.00 -17.31
CA GLU A 85 -15.07 -3.12 -17.79
C GLU A 85 -15.72 -1.75 -18.04
N ASN A 86 -15.63 -0.83 -17.07
CA ASN A 86 -16.20 0.51 -17.16
C ASN A 86 -15.58 1.31 -18.32
N ALA A 87 -14.26 1.19 -18.50
CA ALA A 87 -13.56 1.85 -19.59
C ALA A 87 -13.98 1.29 -20.95
N ALA A 88 -14.18 -0.02 -21.06
CA ALA A 88 -14.66 -0.66 -22.29
C ALA A 88 -16.09 -0.23 -22.66
N ILE A 89 -17.01 -0.24 -21.68
CA ILE A 89 -18.41 0.22 -21.86
C ILE A 89 -18.44 1.67 -22.35
N LYS A 90 -17.67 2.57 -21.71
CA LYS A 90 -17.59 3.99 -22.09
C LYS A 90 -17.15 4.20 -23.55
N HIS A 91 -16.39 3.27 -24.11
CA HIS A 91 -15.90 3.33 -25.50
C HIS A 91 -16.69 2.43 -26.47
N GLY A 92 -17.78 1.80 -26.01
CA GLY A 92 -18.60 0.89 -26.83
C GLY A 92 -17.82 -0.31 -27.36
N ARG A 93 -16.90 -0.87 -26.56
CA ARG A 93 -16.07 -2.02 -26.93
C ARG A 93 -16.25 -3.18 -25.95
N HIS A 94 -15.97 -4.40 -26.42
CA HIS A 94 -15.93 -5.56 -25.56
C HIS A 94 -14.75 -5.46 -24.55
N PRO A 95 -14.93 -5.75 -23.25
CA PRO A 95 -13.88 -5.63 -22.24
C PRO A 95 -12.60 -6.41 -22.56
N LYS A 96 -12.73 -7.61 -23.14
CA LYS A 96 -11.58 -8.40 -23.63
C LYS A 96 -10.75 -7.61 -24.65
N GLU A 97 -11.38 -7.09 -25.70
CA GLU A 97 -10.69 -6.36 -26.76
C GLU A 97 -10.07 -5.06 -26.23
N TRP A 98 -10.81 -4.31 -25.40
CA TRP A 98 -10.32 -3.10 -24.76
C TRP A 98 -9.07 -3.39 -23.91
N THR A 99 -9.16 -4.39 -23.04
CA THR A 99 -8.08 -4.83 -22.15
C THR A 99 -6.82 -5.21 -22.93
N TYR A 100 -6.90 -6.13 -23.90
CA TYR A 100 -5.72 -6.53 -24.65
C TYR A 100 -5.16 -5.40 -25.53
N SER A 101 -6.00 -4.50 -26.04
CA SER A 101 -5.51 -3.31 -26.76
C SER A 101 -4.71 -2.35 -25.87
N ASN A 102 -5.12 -2.18 -24.60
CA ASN A 102 -4.36 -1.39 -23.64
C ASN A 102 -3.09 -2.11 -23.18
N ILE A 103 -3.16 -3.43 -22.96
CA ILE A 103 -1.98 -4.25 -22.67
C ILE A 103 -0.93 -4.09 -23.77
N ASP A 104 -1.33 -4.20 -25.05
CA ASP A 104 -0.41 -4.04 -26.18
C ASP A 104 0.18 -2.63 -26.26
N TYR A 105 -0.59 -1.60 -25.92
CA TYR A 105 -0.11 -0.22 -25.88
C TYR A 105 0.87 -0.02 -24.72
N MET A 106 0.46 -0.34 -23.50
CA MET A 106 1.29 -0.17 -22.30
C MET A 106 2.56 -1.01 -22.37
N ARG A 107 2.51 -2.21 -22.96
CA ARG A 107 3.72 -3.03 -23.18
C ARG A 107 4.73 -2.28 -24.05
N LYS A 108 4.27 -1.57 -25.09
CA LYS A 108 5.16 -0.72 -25.92
C LYS A 108 5.72 0.45 -25.13
N GLU A 109 4.90 1.12 -24.30
CA GLU A 109 5.38 2.21 -23.43
C GLU A 109 6.40 1.72 -22.39
N LEU A 110 6.20 0.55 -21.79
CA LEU A 110 7.16 -0.05 -20.86
C LEU A 110 8.47 -0.43 -21.57
N ASN A 111 8.38 -1.00 -22.78
CA ASN A 111 9.54 -1.36 -23.58
C ASN A 111 10.31 -0.12 -24.04
N SER A 112 9.64 0.96 -24.45
CA SER A 112 10.30 2.21 -24.88
C SER A 112 11.10 2.87 -23.76
N LEU A 113 10.70 2.67 -22.50
CA LEU A 113 11.45 3.08 -21.31
C LEU A 113 12.70 2.22 -21.02
N GLY A 114 12.91 1.12 -21.75
CA GLY A 114 14.03 0.19 -21.55
C GLY A 114 14.02 -0.48 -20.18
N LEU A 115 12.84 -0.78 -19.64
CA LEU A 115 12.69 -1.47 -18.36
C LEU A 115 13.07 -2.95 -18.51
N SER A 116 13.85 -3.46 -17.57
CA SER A 116 14.43 -4.81 -17.54
C SER A 116 13.46 -5.86 -16.97
N PHE A 117 12.22 -5.84 -17.42
CA PHE A 117 11.25 -6.88 -17.07
C PHE A 117 11.55 -8.18 -17.81
N SER A 118 11.29 -9.30 -17.15
CA SER A 118 11.24 -10.61 -17.81
C SER A 118 10.02 -10.67 -18.72
N LYS A 119 10.24 -11.01 -19.99
CA LYS A 119 9.18 -11.19 -20.99
C LYS A 119 8.53 -12.55 -20.89
N THR A 120 9.27 -13.56 -20.43
CA THR A 120 8.70 -14.91 -20.29
C THR A 120 7.74 -15.03 -19.10
N ARG A 121 7.84 -14.14 -18.11
CA ARG A 121 7.02 -14.15 -16.89
C ARG A 121 5.73 -13.33 -17.01
N GLU A 122 5.44 -12.75 -18.18
CA GLU A 122 4.25 -11.93 -18.41
C GLU A 122 2.97 -12.77 -18.48
N PHE A 123 1.90 -12.31 -17.80
CA PHE A 123 0.54 -12.83 -17.94
C PHE A 123 -0.50 -11.73 -17.68
N ALA A 124 -1.74 -11.96 -18.11
CA ALA A 124 -2.89 -11.15 -17.71
C ALA A 124 -3.79 -11.95 -16.75
N THR A 125 -4.29 -11.32 -15.69
CA THR A 125 -5.16 -12.02 -14.73
C THR A 125 -6.49 -12.48 -15.33
N CYS A 126 -6.86 -11.93 -16.50
CA CYS A 126 -8.02 -12.35 -17.28
C CYS A 126 -7.79 -13.57 -18.19
N ASP A 127 -6.57 -14.12 -18.24
CA ASP A 127 -6.27 -15.30 -19.03
C ASP A 127 -6.96 -16.53 -18.42
N PRO A 128 -7.65 -17.40 -19.22
CA PRO A 128 -8.31 -18.60 -18.70
C PRO A 128 -7.39 -19.53 -17.91
N LEU A 129 -6.10 -19.57 -18.27
CA LEU A 129 -5.11 -20.37 -17.55
C LEU A 129 -4.84 -19.83 -16.14
N TYR A 130 -4.86 -18.51 -15.95
CA TYR A 130 -4.74 -17.89 -14.63
C TYR A 130 -6.01 -18.18 -13.80
N THR A 131 -7.19 -17.96 -14.40
CA THR A 131 -8.50 -18.24 -13.80
C THR A 131 -8.65 -19.70 -13.34
N LYS A 132 -8.12 -20.66 -14.11
CA LYS A 132 -8.13 -22.08 -13.75
C LYS A 132 -7.57 -22.33 -12.34
N TRP A 133 -6.41 -21.74 -12.06
CA TRP A 133 -5.70 -21.94 -10.80
C TRP A 133 -6.34 -21.18 -9.64
N GLU A 134 -6.81 -19.96 -9.91
CA GLU A 134 -7.63 -19.21 -8.95
C GLU A 134 -8.88 -19.99 -8.53
N GLN A 135 -9.61 -20.57 -9.48
CA GLN A 135 -10.81 -21.37 -9.21
C GLN A 135 -10.49 -22.60 -8.36
N GLU A 136 -9.33 -23.24 -8.54
CA GLU A 136 -8.89 -24.33 -7.66
C GLU A 136 -8.74 -23.84 -6.21
N PHE A 137 -8.10 -22.69 -5.99
CA PHE A 137 -7.93 -22.13 -4.64
C PHE A 137 -9.27 -21.83 -3.99
N ILE A 138 -10.21 -21.25 -4.74
CA ILE A 138 -11.56 -20.91 -4.26
C ILE A 138 -12.34 -22.16 -3.85
N ILE A 139 -12.25 -23.25 -4.62
CA ILE A 139 -12.87 -24.54 -4.26
C ILE A 139 -12.26 -25.08 -2.95
N LYS A 140 -10.93 -24.99 -2.78
CA LYS A 140 -10.26 -25.45 -1.55
C LYS A 140 -10.60 -24.58 -0.35
N MET A 141 -10.67 -23.26 -0.52
CA MET A 141 -11.12 -22.34 0.53
C MET A 141 -12.56 -22.64 0.96
N PHE A 142 -13.46 -22.97 0.02
CA PHE A 142 -14.82 -23.40 0.34
C PHE A 142 -14.84 -24.73 1.10
N ALA A 143 -14.01 -25.70 0.69
CA ALA A 143 -13.91 -27.00 1.37
C ALA A 143 -13.42 -26.88 2.83
N GLU A 144 -12.52 -25.94 3.12
CA GLU A 144 -12.01 -25.63 4.47
C GLU A 144 -12.91 -24.67 5.28
N GLY A 145 -14.08 -24.28 4.73
CA GLY A 145 -15.01 -23.34 5.37
C GLY A 145 -14.50 -21.90 5.44
N LEU A 146 -13.45 -21.54 4.69
CA LEU A 146 -12.92 -20.18 4.59
C LEU A 146 -13.72 -19.29 3.64
N LEU A 147 -14.36 -19.89 2.62
CA LEU A 147 -15.31 -19.21 1.76
C LEU A 147 -16.72 -19.68 2.11
N PHE A 148 -17.63 -18.75 2.36
CA PHE A 148 -19.02 -19.05 2.71
C PHE A 148 -19.98 -18.04 2.08
N ARG A 149 -21.28 -18.33 2.17
CA ARG A 149 -22.34 -17.42 1.71
C ARG A 149 -23.02 -16.76 2.89
N GLU A 150 -23.24 -15.45 2.79
CA GLU A 150 -23.94 -14.63 3.77
C GLU A 150 -24.75 -13.56 3.03
N SER A 151 -25.87 -13.13 3.59
CA SER A 151 -26.63 -11.98 3.09
C SER A 151 -26.14 -10.72 3.78
N THR A 152 -25.77 -9.70 3.01
CA THR A 152 -25.45 -8.38 3.56
C THR A 152 -26.21 -7.29 2.83
N THR A 153 -26.29 -6.13 3.47
CA THR A 153 -26.80 -4.92 2.84
C THR A 153 -25.72 -4.30 1.96
N VAL A 154 -26.01 -4.16 0.66
CA VAL A 154 -25.12 -3.56 -0.33
C VAL A 154 -25.77 -2.31 -0.93
N ASN A 155 -24.94 -1.36 -1.38
CA ASN A 155 -25.42 -0.24 -2.18
C ASN A 155 -25.92 -0.79 -3.53
N TRP A 156 -27.15 -0.46 -3.90
CA TRP A 156 -27.82 -0.96 -5.08
C TRP A 156 -28.44 0.19 -5.86
N CYS A 157 -28.20 0.22 -7.17
CA CYS A 157 -28.90 1.13 -8.06
C CYS A 157 -29.96 0.35 -8.81
N GLU A 158 -31.24 0.71 -8.61
CA GLU A 158 -32.36 0.02 -9.26
C GLU A 158 -32.34 0.22 -10.77
N ASP A 159 -32.03 1.41 -11.28
CA ASP A 159 -31.97 1.65 -12.72
C ASP A 159 -30.80 0.94 -13.41
N CYS A 160 -29.65 0.86 -12.75
CA CYS A 160 -28.51 0.11 -13.27
C CYS A 160 -28.59 -1.40 -12.98
N HIS A 161 -29.57 -1.84 -12.20
CA HIS A 161 -29.73 -3.19 -11.68
C HIS A 161 -28.41 -3.82 -11.19
N THR A 162 -27.64 -3.08 -10.39
CA THR A 162 -26.31 -3.54 -9.97
C THR A 162 -25.90 -3.03 -8.60
N VAL A 163 -25.06 -3.83 -7.94
CA VAL A 163 -24.33 -3.41 -6.75
C VAL A 163 -23.31 -2.32 -7.10
N LEU A 164 -23.21 -1.32 -6.23
CA LEU A 164 -22.24 -0.24 -6.25
C LEU A 164 -21.28 -0.40 -5.08
N ALA A 165 -19.98 -0.16 -5.30
CA ALA A 165 -19.04 0.06 -4.21
C ALA A 165 -19.36 1.37 -3.48
N ASN A 166 -18.89 1.55 -2.24
CA ASN A 166 -19.10 2.79 -1.49
C ASN A 166 -18.56 4.03 -2.24
N GLU A 167 -17.47 3.85 -2.99
CA GLU A 167 -16.84 4.89 -3.81
C GLU A 167 -17.65 5.26 -5.07
N GLN A 168 -18.65 4.45 -5.43
CA GLN A 168 -19.52 4.65 -6.58
C GLN A 168 -20.86 5.30 -6.21
N VAL A 169 -21.03 5.64 -4.93
CA VAL A 169 -22.15 6.41 -4.41
C VAL A 169 -21.66 7.84 -4.18
N GLU A 170 -22.01 8.74 -5.09
CA GLU A 170 -21.66 10.15 -5.04
C GLU A 170 -22.89 10.93 -4.54
N GLU A 171 -22.79 11.54 -3.36
CA GLU A 171 -23.89 12.30 -2.74
C GLU A 171 -25.20 11.48 -2.64
N GLY A 172 -25.09 10.21 -2.27
CA GLY A 172 -26.24 9.29 -2.15
C GLY A 172 -26.79 8.79 -3.50
N CYS A 173 -26.18 9.19 -4.62
CA CYS A 173 -26.62 8.87 -5.98
C CYS A 173 -25.60 8.00 -6.72
N CYS A 174 -26.07 7.28 -7.72
CA CYS A 174 -25.26 6.41 -8.56
C CYS A 174 -24.36 7.26 -9.45
N TRP A 175 -23.04 7.06 -9.38
CA TRP A 175 -22.05 7.77 -10.20
C TRP A 175 -22.23 7.66 -11.73
N ARG A 176 -23.14 6.79 -12.22
CA ARG A 176 -23.41 6.59 -13.67
C ARG A 176 -24.68 7.29 -14.14
N CYS A 177 -25.75 7.19 -13.38
CA CYS A 177 -27.08 7.63 -13.79
C CYS A 177 -27.63 8.77 -12.93
N ASP A 178 -26.89 9.20 -11.91
CA ASP A 178 -27.27 10.25 -10.96
C ASP A 178 -28.58 9.95 -10.19
N ASN A 179 -29.09 8.72 -10.25
CA ASN A 179 -30.29 8.30 -9.53
C ASN A 179 -29.96 7.86 -8.10
N PRO A 180 -30.90 7.98 -7.15
CA PRO A 180 -30.71 7.56 -5.76
C PRO A 180 -30.26 6.11 -5.65
N VAL A 181 -29.32 5.87 -4.75
CA VAL A 181 -28.84 4.53 -4.39
C VAL A 181 -29.61 4.03 -3.18
N GLU A 182 -30.08 2.80 -3.27
CA GLU A 182 -30.80 2.14 -2.19
C GLU A 182 -29.92 1.09 -1.54
N LEU A 183 -30.20 0.79 -0.28
CA LEU A 183 -29.58 -0.32 0.43
C LEU A 183 -30.42 -1.58 0.18
N LYS A 184 -29.81 -2.63 -0.39
CA LYS A 184 -30.48 -3.89 -0.71
C LYS A 184 -29.80 -5.05 -0.01
N GLU A 185 -30.58 -5.92 0.62
CA GLU A 185 -30.07 -7.16 1.17
C GLU A 185 -29.84 -8.16 0.03
N MET A 186 -28.60 -8.64 -0.13
CA MET A 186 -28.23 -9.58 -1.18
C MET A 186 -27.31 -10.68 -0.65
N PRO A 187 -27.55 -11.96 -1.03
CA PRO A 187 -26.62 -13.03 -0.73
C PRO A 187 -25.35 -12.85 -1.57
N GLY A 188 -24.18 -12.94 -0.93
CA GLY A 188 -22.88 -12.88 -1.58
C GLY A 188 -21.93 -13.96 -1.07
N TYR A 189 -20.73 -14.00 -1.65
CA TYR A 189 -19.63 -14.87 -1.20
C TYR A 189 -18.62 -14.07 -0.40
N TYR A 190 -18.22 -14.62 0.75
CA TYR A 190 -17.32 -13.97 1.70
C TYR A 190 -16.15 -14.89 2.04
N LEU A 191 -14.96 -14.30 2.11
CA LEU A 191 -13.78 -14.93 2.69
C LEU A 191 -13.66 -14.54 4.17
N ASP A 192 -13.48 -15.54 5.03
CA ASP A 192 -13.28 -15.40 6.48
C ASP A 192 -11.87 -14.87 6.79
N ILE A 193 -11.63 -13.61 6.47
CA ILE A 193 -10.39 -12.91 6.83
C ILE A 193 -10.30 -12.67 8.34
N ILE A 194 -11.43 -12.64 9.05
CA ILE A 194 -11.47 -12.43 10.51
C ILE A 194 -10.82 -13.60 11.23
N LYS A 195 -10.97 -14.84 10.73
CA LYS A 195 -10.24 -16.02 11.23
C LYS A 195 -8.71 -15.81 11.32
N TYR A 196 -8.15 -14.92 10.50
CA TYR A 196 -6.73 -14.58 10.47
C TYR A 196 -6.42 -13.20 11.09
N ALA A 197 -7.40 -12.49 11.66
CA ALA A 197 -7.22 -11.12 12.12
C ALA A 197 -6.14 -10.98 13.21
N ASP A 198 -6.07 -11.93 14.13
CA ASP A 198 -5.04 -11.96 15.17
C ASP A 198 -3.64 -12.17 14.58
N GLU A 199 -3.48 -13.16 13.70
CA GLU A 199 -2.21 -13.43 13.05
C GLU A 199 -1.76 -12.24 12.17
N LEU A 200 -2.71 -11.63 11.44
CA LEU A 200 -2.47 -10.43 10.62
C LEU A 200 -2.04 -9.22 11.48
N LEU A 201 -2.48 -9.12 12.73
CA LEU A 201 -2.05 -8.06 13.65
C LEU A 201 -0.69 -8.37 14.28
N GLU A 202 -0.51 -9.60 14.78
CA GLU A 202 0.71 -10.02 15.45
C GLU A 202 1.93 -9.91 14.53
N ASP A 203 1.76 -10.32 13.27
CA ASP A 203 2.85 -10.33 12.29
C ASP A 203 3.22 -8.94 11.76
N LEU A 204 2.46 -7.89 12.06
CA LEU A 204 2.91 -6.51 11.80
C LEU A 204 4.27 -6.24 12.46
N LYS A 205 4.57 -6.87 13.60
CA LYS A 205 5.87 -6.79 14.28
C LYS A 205 7.02 -7.32 13.42
N MET A 206 6.78 -8.34 12.60
CA MET A 206 7.80 -8.92 11.71
C MET A 206 8.16 -7.98 10.55
N LEU A 207 7.26 -7.04 10.26
CA LEU A 207 7.36 -6.05 9.17
C LEU A 207 7.93 -4.70 9.64
N GLU A 208 8.06 -4.48 10.95
CA GLU A 208 8.66 -3.27 11.51
C GLU A 208 10.09 -3.06 10.98
N GLY A 209 10.40 -1.82 10.61
CA GLY A 209 11.68 -1.44 9.99
C GLY A 209 11.84 -1.88 8.53
N LYS A 210 10.92 -2.69 7.98
CA LYS A 210 10.92 -3.13 6.57
C LYS A 210 9.76 -2.56 5.76
N TRP A 211 8.65 -2.25 6.43
CA TRP A 211 7.48 -1.58 5.86
C TRP A 211 7.36 -0.17 6.45
N PRO A 212 6.76 0.80 5.73
CA PRO A 212 6.52 2.13 6.27
C PRO A 212 5.58 2.07 7.48
N ASN A 213 5.95 2.75 8.57
CA ASN A 213 5.12 2.79 9.79
C ASN A 213 3.68 3.25 9.52
N GLN A 214 3.48 4.17 8.57
CA GLN A 214 2.15 4.62 8.19
C GLN A 214 1.26 3.46 7.68
N VAL A 215 1.80 2.55 6.87
CA VAL A 215 1.06 1.37 6.38
C VAL A 215 0.72 0.43 7.54
N LEU A 216 1.68 0.18 8.44
CA LEU A 216 1.47 -0.66 9.61
C LEU A 216 0.38 -0.08 10.53
N THR A 217 0.42 1.23 10.80
CA THR A 217 -0.62 1.93 11.57
C THR A 217 -1.97 1.86 10.88
N MET A 218 -2.03 2.06 9.55
CA MET A 218 -3.28 1.95 8.79
C MET A 218 -3.88 0.54 8.91
N GLN A 219 -3.08 -0.52 8.74
CA GLN A 219 -3.56 -1.89 8.89
C GLN A 219 -3.97 -2.22 10.33
N ASN A 220 -3.19 -1.82 11.34
CA ASN A 220 -3.54 -2.00 12.74
C ASN A 220 -4.90 -1.37 13.07
N ASN A 221 -5.11 -0.13 12.64
CA ASN A 221 -6.35 0.61 12.86
C ASN A 221 -7.53 0.07 12.03
N TRP A 222 -7.25 -0.48 10.85
CA TRP A 222 -8.27 -1.09 9.99
C TRP A 222 -8.74 -2.42 10.54
N ILE A 223 -7.81 -3.28 11.00
CA ILE A 223 -8.17 -4.54 11.65
C ILE A 223 -8.89 -4.26 12.96
N GLY A 224 -8.39 -3.29 13.74
CA GLY A 224 -9.10 -2.68 14.86
C GLY A 224 -9.56 -3.69 15.90
N LYS A 225 -8.63 -4.46 16.46
CA LYS A 225 -8.90 -5.38 17.57
C LYS A 225 -9.25 -4.61 18.83
N SER A 226 -10.36 -4.97 19.44
CA SER A 226 -10.83 -4.42 20.70
C SER A 226 -11.26 -5.55 21.63
N GLN A 227 -10.98 -5.41 22.92
CA GLN A 227 -11.51 -6.30 23.95
C GLN A 227 -12.63 -5.58 24.68
N GLY A 228 -13.75 -6.27 24.86
CA GLY A 228 -14.94 -5.70 25.47
C GLY A 228 -15.82 -6.74 26.13
N LEU A 229 -16.98 -6.29 26.57
CA LEU A 229 -18.04 -7.11 27.13
C LEU A 229 -19.18 -7.19 26.10
N GLU A 230 -19.59 -8.40 25.77
CA GLU A 230 -20.84 -8.69 25.09
C GLU A 230 -21.83 -9.23 26.13
N PHE A 231 -23.01 -8.63 26.23
CA PHE A 231 -24.04 -9.06 27.18
C PHE A 231 -25.43 -8.81 26.61
N GLU A 232 -26.44 -9.38 27.23
CA GLU A 232 -27.84 -9.22 26.81
C GLU A 232 -28.61 -8.29 27.75
N PHE A 233 -29.37 -7.37 27.16
CA PHE A 233 -30.41 -6.65 27.87
C PHE A 233 -31.71 -7.46 27.81
N GLU A 234 -32.30 -7.72 28.97
CA GLU A 234 -33.63 -8.33 29.07
C GLU A 234 -34.70 -7.26 28.91
N LEU A 235 -35.68 -7.50 28.03
CA LEU A 235 -36.85 -6.63 27.88
C LEU A 235 -37.70 -6.68 29.15
N SER A 236 -38.25 -5.54 29.57
CA SER A 236 -39.22 -5.54 30.68
C SER A 236 -40.45 -6.37 30.32
N GLU A 237 -41.17 -6.87 31.33
CA GLU A 237 -42.37 -7.68 31.10
C GLU A 237 -43.44 -6.93 30.29
N GLU A 238 -43.57 -5.61 30.49
CA GLU A 238 -44.45 -4.75 29.68
C GLU A 238 -43.98 -4.68 28.22
N SER A 239 -42.66 -4.60 28.00
CA SER A 239 -42.09 -4.57 26.65
C SER A 239 -42.21 -5.91 25.94
N LYS A 240 -42.00 -7.03 26.63
CA LYS A 240 -42.25 -8.37 26.09
C LYS A 240 -43.72 -8.51 25.67
N ALA A 241 -44.65 -8.04 26.50
CA ALA A 241 -46.08 -8.03 26.16
C ALA A 241 -46.39 -7.13 24.95
N LYS A 242 -45.79 -5.94 24.86
CA LYS A 242 -45.94 -5.03 23.70
C LYS A 242 -45.41 -5.64 22.40
N LEU A 243 -44.41 -6.51 22.49
CA LEU A 243 -43.79 -7.19 21.34
C LEU A 243 -44.35 -8.61 21.11
N ASP A 244 -45.54 -8.91 21.66
CA ASP A 244 -46.23 -10.21 21.56
C ASP A 244 -45.37 -11.43 21.98
N GLY A 245 -44.41 -11.23 22.88
CA GLY A 245 -43.48 -12.27 23.34
C GLY A 245 -42.52 -12.77 22.25
N LYS A 246 -42.35 -12.04 21.14
CA LYS A 246 -41.47 -12.43 20.03
C LYS A 246 -39.99 -12.27 20.35
N PHE A 247 -39.67 -11.36 21.27
CA PHE A 247 -38.31 -11.03 21.69
C PHE A 247 -38.26 -10.98 23.22
N ASP A 248 -37.27 -11.64 23.81
CA ASP A 248 -37.02 -11.62 25.25
C ASP A 248 -35.81 -10.75 25.61
N THR A 249 -34.78 -10.76 24.75
CA THR A 249 -33.52 -10.05 24.96
C THR A 249 -32.97 -9.47 23.65
N TYR A 250 -31.97 -8.60 23.75
CA TYR A 250 -31.06 -8.28 22.64
C TYR A 250 -29.63 -8.06 23.15
N SER A 251 -28.65 -8.44 22.33
CA SER A 251 -27.23 -8.36 22.68
C SER A 251 -26.68 -6.96 22.41
N VAL A 252 -25.77 -6.51 23.27
CA VAL A 252 -24.99 -5.28 23.11
C VAL A 252 -23.50 -5.57 23.31
N PHE A 253 -22.63 -4.76 22.69
CA PHE A 253 -21.18 -4.82 22.88
C PHE A 253 -20.62 -3.49 23.34
N THR A 254 -19.69 -3.51 24.30
CA THR A 254 -18.97 -2.32 24.77
C THR A 254 -17.49 -2.59 25.04
N THR A 255 -16.62 -1.65 24.67
CA THR A 255 -15.20 -1.63 25.07
C THR A 255 -14.96 -0.90 26.40
N ARG A 256 -16.04 -0.37 26.99
CA ARG A 256 -16.08 0.34 28.26
C ARG A 256 -17.00 -0.35 29.27
N PRO A 257 -16.82 -1.64 29.60
CA PRO A 257 -17.63 -2.28 30.62
C PRO A 257 -17.45 -1.63 32.01
N ASP A 258 -16.34 -0.91 32.23
CA ASP A 258 -16.11 -0.08 33.41
C ASP A 258 -17.21 0.97 33.64
N THR A 259 -17.92 1.40 32.61
CA THR A 259 -18.94 2.46 32.73
C THR A 259 -20.37 1.93 32.81
N ILE A 260 -20.57 0.62 33.01
CA ILE A 260 -21.89 -0.03 32.96
C ILE A 260 -22.95 0.64 33.86
N TYR A 261 -22.59 1.08 35.07
CA TYR A 261 -23.52 1.76 35.99
C TYR A 261 -23.98 3.14 35.52
N GLY A 262 -23.30 3.71 34.51
CA GLY A 262 -23.66 4.99 33.91
C GLY A 262 -24.65 4.86 32.75
N VAL A 263 -25.10 3.64 32.42
CA VAL A 263 -26.09 3.43 31.37
C VAL A 263 -27.40 4.13 31.74
N SER A 264 -27.89 4.98 30.84
CA SER A 264 -29.15 5.72 31.04
C SER A 264 -30.19 5.52 29.95
N TYR A 265 -29.77 5.06 28.77
CA TYR A 265 -30.64 4.56 27.71
C TYR A 265 -29.93 3.46 26.93
N SER A 266 -30.68 2.73 26.11
CA SER A 266 -30.11 1.83 25.09
C SER A 266 -30.63 2.24 23.73
N ALA A 267 -29.82 2.07 22.68
CA ALA A 267 -30.21 2.43 21.32
C ALA A 267 -30.02 1.25 20.36
N LEU A 268 -31.02 1.05 19.50
CA LEU A 268 -31.05 0.06 18.44
C LEU A 268 -30.84 0.73 17.08
N ALA A 269 -30.15 0.05 16.17
CA ALA A 269 -30.13 0.43 14.76
C ALA A 269 -31.55 0.45 14.18
N ALA A 270 -31.78 1.30 13.18
CA ALA A 270 -33.08 1.38 12.50
C ALA A 270 -33.45 0.04 11.85
N GLU A 271 -32.45 -0.74 11.45
CA GLU A 271 -32.57 -2.04 10.81
C GLU A 271 -32.65 -3.21 11.79
N HIS A 272 -32.52 -2.96 13.10
CA HIS A 272 -32.54 -4.01 14.11
C HIS A 272 -33.89 -4.77 14.10
N PRO A 273 -33.92 -6.11 14.29
CA PRO A 273 -35.14 -6.90 14.19
C PRO A 273 -36.31 -6.39 15.06
N ILE A 274 -36.02 -5.91 16.26
CA ILE A 274 -37.01 -5.31 17.17
C ILE A 274 -37.56 -3.99 16.58
N THR A 275 -36.68 -3.11 16.09
CA THR A 275 -37.08 -1.83 15.47
C THR A 275 -37.97 -2.08 14.24
N LYS A 276 -37.56 -3.00 13.37
CA LYS A 276 -38.37 -3.43 12.22
C LYS A 276 -39.74 -3.96 12.63
N TYR A 277 -39.79 -4.84 13.63
CA TYR A 277 -41.05 -5.39 14.12
C TYR A 277 -42.01 -4.31 14.61
N ILE A 278 -41.51 -3.33 15.37
CA ILE A 278 -42.30 -2.20 15.87
C ILE A 278 -42.91 -1.39 14.72
N VAL A 279 -42.13 -1.11 13.68
CA VAL A 279 -42.58 -0.38 12.49
C VAL A 279 -43.60 -1.19 11.70
N GLU A 280 -43.30 -2.46 11.39
CA GLU A 280 -44.15 -3.34 10.58
C GLU A 280 -45.51 -3.66 11.24
N HIS A 281 -45.57 -3.66 12.57
CA HIS A 281 -46.78 -3.99 13.34
C HIS A 281 -47.51 -2.74 13.85
N ASN A 282 -47.14 -1.54 13.40
CA ASN A 282 -47.75 -0.26 13.77
C ASN A 282 -47.79 -0.03 15.29
N LEU A 283 -46.71 -0.40 15.99
CA LEU A 283 -46.57 -0.23 17.45
C LEU A 283 -46.04 1.16 17.85
N ILE A 284 -45.90 2.04 16.87
CA ILE A 284 -45.51 3.45 16.99
C ILE A 284 -46.32 4.28 15.97
N ASP A 285 -46.38 5.59 16.15
CA ASP A 285 -47.12 6.46 15.23
C ASP A 285 -46.51 6.48 13.82
N GLU A 286 -47.36 6.71 12.82
CA GLU A 286 -47.01 6.62 11.39
C GLU A 286 -45.92 7.64 10.98
N GLU A 287 -45.90 8.82 11.61
CA GLU A 287 -44.88 9.84 11.33
C GLU A 287 -43.50 9.36 11.79
N THR A 288 -43.41 8.86 13.03
CA THR A 288 -42.16 8.29 13.57
C THR A 288 -41.72 7.05 12.81
N ALA A 289 -42.65 6.16 12.45
CA ALA A 289 -42.36 5.00 11.62
C ALA A 289 -41.69 5.39 10.29
N GLY A 290 -42.24 6.40 9.60
CA GLY A 290 -41.67 6.92 8.35
C GLY A 290 -40.26 7.48 8.52
N LYS A 291 -39.98 8.18 9.63
CA LYS A 291 -38.63 8.69 9.96
C LYS A 291 -37.63 7.58 10.26
N ILE A 292 -38.04 6.54 10.98
CA ILE A 292 -37.19 5.36 11.24
C ILE A 292 -36.86 4.64 9.93
N THR A 293 -37.84 4.47 9.04
CA THR A 293 -37.60 3.90 7.70
C THR A 293 -36.66 4.77 6.87
N ALA A 294 -36.77 6.10 6.95
CA ALA A 294 -35.84 7.00 6.29
C ALA A 294 -34.40 6.81 6.80
N ILE A 295 -34.20 6.73 8.12
CA ILE A 295 -32.89 6.43 8.71
C ILE A 295 -32.36 5.09 8.16
N ALA A 296 -33.19 4.03 8.17
CA ALA A 296 -32.80 2.69 7.70
C ALA A 296 -32.29 2.68 6.24
N ASN A 297 -32.77 3.61 5.41
CA ASN A 297 -32.38 3.74 4.01
C ASN A 297 -31.15 4.64 3.79
N MET A 298 -30.68 5.36 4.80
CA MET A 298 -29.44 6.15 4.72
C MET A 298 -28.21 5.25 4.79
N SER A 299 -27.19 5.57 4.00
CA SER A 299 -25.87 4.93 4.07
C SER A 299 -25.15 5.24 5.39
N GLU A 300 -24.21 4.37 5.81
CA GLU A 300 -23.39 4.61 7.02
C GLU A 300 -22.67 5.97 6.98
N ARG A 301 -22.25 6.42 5.79
CA ARG A 301 -21.55 7.69 5.59
C ARG A 301 -22.47 8.89 5.78
N GLU A 302 -23.68 8.84 5.23
CA GLU A 302 -24.69 9.89 5.43
C GLU A 302 -25.08 9.98 6.90
N ARG A 303 -25.29 8.83 7.57
CA ARG A 303 -25.57 8.78 9.01
C ARG A 303 -24.44 9.37 9.86
N ALA A 304 -23.19 9.16 9.45
CA ALA A 304 -22.04 9.72 10.16
C ALA A 304 -21.93 11.25 10.03
N GLN A 305 -22.42 11.81 8.92
CA GLN A 305 -22.39 13.25 8.63
C GLN A 305 -23.65 13.99 9.10
N ALA A 306 -24.77 13.28 9.26
CA ALA A 306 -26.02 13.84 9.74
C ALA A 306 -25.97 14.19 11.24
N ASP A 307 -26.76 15.19 11.63
CA ASP A 307 -27.03 15.48 13.03
C ASP A 307 -27.59 14.24 13.73
N LYS A 308 -27.24 14.04 15.00
CA LYS A 308 -27.73 12.89 15.76
C LYS A 308 -29.24 12.95 15.89
N GLU A 309 -29.92 11.93 15.41
CA GLU A 309 -31.38 11.85 15.38
C GLU A 309 -31.81 10.47 15.86
N GLY A 310 -32.89 10.43 16.63
CA GLY A 310 -33.46 9.19 17.12
C GLY A 310 -34.85 9.38 17.70
N TYR A 311 -35.50 8.23 17.94
CA TYR A 311 -36.90 8.14 18.29
C TYR A 311 -37.12 7.11 19.40
N PRO A 312 -37.98 7.40 20.40
CA PRO A 312 -38.26 6.46 21.46
C PRO A 312 -39.11 5.30 20.92
N LEU A 313 -38.72 4.06 21.21
CA LEU A 313 -39.46 2.88 20.74
C LEU A 313 -40.63 2.52 21.68
N GLY A 314 -40.72 3.20 22.82
CA GLY A 314 -41.75 2.95 23.83
C GLY A 314 -41.65 1.52 24.41
N ILE A 315 -40.43 1.00 24.49
CA ILE A 315 -40.06 -0.23 25.20
C ILE A 315 -38.91 0.09 26.16
N THR A 316 -38.75 -0.72 27.19
CA THR A 316 -37.70 -0.63 28.21
C THR A 316 -36.98 -1.96 28.37
N VAL A 317 -35.74 -1.89 28.84
CA VAL A 317 -34.94 -3.05 29.24
C VAL A 317 -34.51 -2.94 30.69
N VAL A 318 -34.19 -4.06 31.31
CA VAL A 318 -33.73 -4.12 32.70
C VAL A 318 -32.22 -4.06 32.74
N HIS A 319 -31.67 -3.11 33.49
CA HIS A 319 -30.24 -3.02 33.72
C HIS A 319 -29.75 -4.26 34.50
N PRO A 320 -28.78 -5.03 34.00
CA PRO A 320 -28.41 -6.34 34.58
C PRO A 320 -27.87 -6.27 36.00
N LEU A 321 -27.16 -5.20 36.37
CA LEU A 321 -26.59 -5.02 37.72
C LEU A 321 -27.43 -4.19 38.70
N THR A 322 -28.24 -3.22 38.24
CA THR A 322 -29.03 -2.35 39.13
C THR A 322 -30.50 -2.75 39.19
N GLY A 323 -31.01 -3.48 38.19
CA GLY A 323 -32.43 -3.80 38.03
C GLY A 323 -33.29 -2.61 37.59
N GLU A 324 -32.70 -1.44 37.30
CA GLU A 324 -33.43 -0.26 36.83
C GLU A 324 -33.95 -0.47 35.40
N GLU A 325 -35.15 0.03 35.12
CA GLU A 325 -35.65 0.08 33.74
C GLU A 325 -34.98 1.21 32.96
N ILE A 326 -34.47 0.87 31.78
CA ILE A 326 -33.76 1.74 30.86
C ILE A 326 -34.61 1.91 29.59
N PRO A 327 -34.89 3.15 29.15
CA PRO A 327 -35.63 3.37 27.91
C PRO A 327 -34.82 2.96 26.68
N VAL A 328 -35.50 2.34 25.71
CA VAL A 328 -34.90 1.96 24.42
C VAL A 328 -35.32 2.95 23.34
N TRP A 329 -34.32 3.39 22.59
CA TRP A 329 -34.44 4.28 21.45
C TRP A 329 -33.99 3.58 20.18
N THR A 330 -34.34 4.16 19.03
CA THR A 330 -33.58 3.95 17.80
C THR A 330 -32.83 5.23 17.46
N ALA A 331 -31.60 5.11 16.96
CA ALA A 331 -30.77 6.26 16.63
C ALA A 331 -29.93 6.03 15.36
N ASN A 332 -29.74 7.09 14.59
CA ASN A 332 -29.06 7.04 13.30
C ASN A 332 -27.57 6.67 13.38
N PHE A 333 -26.90 6.89 14.51
CA PHE A 333 -25.48 6.58 14.69
C PHE A 333 -25.22 5.12 15.12
N VAL A 334 -26.26 4.34 15.40
CA VAL A 334 -26.12 2.91 15.74
C VAL A 334 -26.14 2.10 14.45
N LEU A 335 -25.10 1.29 14.26
CA LEU A 335 -24.91 0.51 13.03
C LEU A 335 -25.32 -0.94 13.24
N ALA A 336 -26.20 -1.46 12.39
CA ALA A 336 -26.66 -2.85 12.46
C ALA A 336 -25.50 -3.87 12.35
N SER A 337 -24.46 -3.51 11.61
CA SER A 337 -23.27 -4.34 11.35
C SER A 337 -22.23 -4.33 12.48
N TYR A 338 -22.48 -3.65 13.60
CA TYR A 338 -21.54 -3.57 14.72
C TYR A 338 -22.23 -3.93 16.04
N GLY A 339 -21.64 -4.86 16.80
CA GLY A 339 -22.08 -5.18 18.17
C GLY A 339 -23.52 -5.70 18.29
N GLY A 340 -24.03 -6.40 17.27
CA GLY A 340 -25.41 -6.90 17.24
C GLY A 340 -26.46 -5.86 16.82
N GLY A 341 -26.05 -4.65 16.43
CA GLY A 341 -26.96 -3.58 16.03
C GLY A 341 -27.63 -2.87 17.20
N ALA A 342 -27.07 -3.00 18.40
CA ALA A 342 -27.56 -2.35 19.61
C ALA A 342 -26.38 -1.87 20.47
N VAL A 343 -26.58 -0.78 21.21
CA VAL A 343 -25.58 -0.23 22.12
C VAL A 343 -26.20 0.06 23.50
N MET A 344 -25.39 -0.13 24.53
CA MET A 344 -25.62 0.53 25.82
C MET A 344 -25.10 1.97 25.69
N ALA A 345 -25.87 2.95 26.15
CA ALA A 345 -25.46 4.35 26.06
C ALA A 345 -25.10 4.92 27.43
N VAL A 346 -23.91 5.51 27.53
CA VAL A 346 -23.34 6.07 28.77
C VAL A 346 -22.95 7.53 28.53
N PRO A 347 -23.90 8.48 28.60
CA PRO A 347 -23.72 9.87 28.17
C PRO A 347 -22.61 10.65 28.88
N ALA A 348 -22.21 10.24 30.09
CA ALA A 348 -21.12 10.92 30.78
C ALA A 348 -19.74 10.53 30.23
N HIS A 349 -19.63 9.47 29.43
CA HIS A 349 -18.36 8.83 29.08
C HIS A 349 -18.22 8.40 27.60
N ASP A 350 -19.18 8.73 26.73
CA ASP A 350 -19.08 8.62 25.27
C ASP A 350 -19.62 9.91 24.63
N GLU A 351 -18.91 10.44 23.64
CA GLU A 351 -19.23 11.70 22.97
C GLU A 351 -20.56 11.68 22.22
N ARG A 352 -20.84 10.58 21.50
CA ARG A 352 -22.07 10.43 20.71
C ARG A 352 -23.26 10.26 21.64
N ASP A 353 -23.07 9.48 22.70
CA ASP A 353 -24.12 9.25 23.68
C ASP A 353 -24.47 10.54 24.42
N HIS A 354 -23.47 11.37 24.72
CA HIS A 354 -23.62 12.69 25.35
C HIS A 354 -24.40 13.66 24.48
N GLU A 355 -24.00 13.79 23.22
CA GLU A 355 -24.66 14.66 22.25
C GLU A 355 -26.14 14.29 22.11
N PHE A 356 -26.43 12.99 21.96
CA PHE A 356 -27.78 12.49 21.85
C PHE A 356 -28.60 12.71 23.13
N ALA A 357 -28.04 12.35 24.30
CA ALA A 357 -28.73 12.53 25.58
C ALA A 357 -29.02 14.01 25.86
N SER A 358 -28.09 14.90 25.55
CA SER A 358 -28.27 16.34 25.72
C SER A 358 -29.36 16.89 24.80
N LYS A 359 -29.44 16.39 23.56
CA LYS A 359 -30.47 16.79 22.59
C LYS A 359 -31.89 16.37 23.01
N TYR A 360 -32.02 15.20 23.62
CA TYR A 360 -33.32 14.60 23.98
C TYR A 360 -33.62 14.63 25.49
N ASP A 361 -32.86 15.39 26.27
CA ASP A 361 -33.00 15.55 27.73
C ASP A 361 -33.01 14.21 28.49
N LEU A 362 -32.14 13.28 28.07
CA LEU A 362 -31.97 11.98 28.71
C LEU A 362 -30.99 12.07 29.89
N PRO A 363 -31.10 11.19 30.91
CA PRO A 363 -30.25 11.26 32.09
C PRO A 363 -28.76 11.11 31.76
N ILE A 364 -27.92 11.94 32.38
CA ILE A 364 -26.46 11.87 32.26
C ILE A 364 -25.88 11.51 33.62
N LYS A 365 -25.51 10.23 33.79
CA LYS A 365 -24.96 9.68 35.04
C LYS A 365 -23.44 9.54 34.93
N ARG A 366 -22.71 10.24 35.78
CA ARG A 366 -21.24 10.15 35.84
C ARG A 366 -20.82 9.00 36.74
N VAL A 367 -19.97 8.11 36.22
CA VAL A 367 -19.46 6.93 36.93
C VAL A 367 -17.93 6.81 36.93
N ILE A 368 -17.22 7.78 36.36
CA ILE A 368 -15.75 7.91 36.45
C ILE A 368 -15.38 9.30 36.96
N SER A 369 -14.53 9.35 37.98
CA SER A 369 -13.90 10.56 38.49
C SER A 369 -12.72 10.93 37.58
N GLY A 370 -12.71 12.16 37.06
CA GLY A 370 -11.69 12.63 36.12
C GLY A 370 -12.25 13.66 35.13
N GLY A 371 -11.52 14.75 34.91
CA GLY A 371 -12.01 15.90 34.13
C GLY A 371 -13.14 16.69 34.81
N GLU A 372 -13.29 17.97 34.48
CA GLU A 372 -14.40 18.80 34.97
C GLU A 372 -15.59 18.81 34.00
N GLU A 373 -15.31 18.65 32.70
CA GLU A 373 -16.30 18.69 31.63
C GLU A 373 -16.81 17.29 31.26
N LEU A 374 -18.09 17.22 30.88
CA LEU A 374 -18.70 16.04 30.28
C LEU A 374 -18.81 16.23 28.76
N PRO A 375 -18.70 15.15 27.97
CA PRO A 375 -18.39 13.78 28.40
C PRO A 375 -16.90 13.58 28.73
N TYR A 376 -16.60 12.80 29.76
CA TYR A 376 -15.23 12.44 30.13
C TYR A 376 -14.90 11.02 29.69
N THR A 377 -14.07 10.89 28.64
CA THR A 377 -13.68 9.60 28.04
C THR A 377 -12.37 9.04 28.60
N GLY A 378 -11.65 9.82 29.42
CA GLY A 378 -10.33 9.50 29.94
C GLY A 378 -10.29 8.46 31.07
N GLU A 379 -9.10 8.33 31.66
CA GLU A 379 -8.81 7.41 32.77
C GLU A 379 -9.22 8.00 34.12
N GLY A 380 -9.68 7.15 35.03
CA GLY A 380 -10.15 7.63 36.33
C GLY A 380 -10.59 6.53 37.28
N GLU A 381 -10.96 6.91 38.50
CA GLU A 381 -11.54 5.98 39.47
C GLU A 381 -13.06 5.90 39.30
N LEU A 382 -13.64 4.72 39.47
CA LEU A 382 -15.08 4.55 39.38
C LEU A 382 -15.77 5.20 40.58
N VAL A 383 -16.85 5.91 40.30
CA VAL A 383 -17.77 6.50 41.28
C VAL A 383 -19.18 6.00 41.01
N ASP A 384 -20.03 5.99 42.03
CA ASP A 384 -21.44 5.57 41.93
C ASP A 384 -21.65 4.21 41.22
N SER A 385 -20.70 3.29 41.39
CA SER A 385 -20.61 2.01 40.66
C SER A 385 -20.67 0.80 41.60
N ALA A 386 -21.44 0.91 42.68
CA ALA A 386 -21.62 -0.12 43.71
C ALA A 386 -20.28 -0.75 44.17
N ALA A 387 -20.13 -2.07 44.01
CA ALA A 387 -18.96 -2.84 44.42
C ALA A 387 -17.66 -2.47 43.68
N PHE A 388 -17.73 -1.74 42.56
CA PHE A 388 -16.57 -1.30 41.79
C PHE A 388 -16.11 0.12 42.12
N THR A 389 -16.82 0.83 43.00
CA THR A 389 -16.46 2.19 43.42
C THR A 389 -15.06 2.24 44.03
N GLY A 390 -14.25 3.21 43.62
CA GLY A 390 -12.87 3.40 44.05
C GLY A 390 -11.82 2.57 43.29
N LEU A 391 -12.25 1.72 42.34
CA LEU A 391 -11.31 1.04 41.45
C LEU A 391 -10.90 1.93 40.29
N ASN A 392 -9.65 1.79 39.82
CA ASN A 392 -9.25 2.38 38.54
C ASN A 392 -9.99 1.70 37.37
N ASN A 393 -10.33 2.49 36.35
CA ASN A 393 -11.12 2.03 35.20
C ASN A 393 -10.53 0.82 34.46
N TYR A 394 -9.20 0.66 34.35
CA TYR A 394 -8.61 -0.53 33.71
C TYR A 394 -8.80 -1.80 34.54
N GLU A 395 -8.62 -1.72 35.85
CA GLU A 395 -8.86 -2.84 36.76
C GLU A 395 -10.36 -3.20 36.79
N ALA A 396 -11.22 -2.17 36.78
CA ALA A 396 -12.66 -2.34 36.77
C ALA A 396 -13.16 -3.09 35.53
N LYS A 397 -12.62 -2.81 34.32
CA LYS A 397 -13.02 -3.51 33.09
C LYS A 397 -12.96 -5.03 33.24
N ALA A 398 -11.83 -5.55 33.73
CA ALA A 398 -11.63 -6.99 33.91
C ALA A 398 -12.60 -7.58 34.95
N LYS A 399 -12.82 -6.88 36.07
CA LYS A 399 -13.73 -7.34 37.13
C LYS A 399 -15.20 -7.30 36.71
N VAL A 400 -15.62 -6.28 35.96
CA VAL A 400 -16.99 -6.21 35.44
C VAL A 400 -17.23 -7.35 34.44
N ILE A 401 -16.29 -7.60 33.52
CA ILE A 401 -16.39 -8.74 32.59
C ILE A 401 -16.55 -10.06 33.38
N ALA A 402 -15.67 -10.31 34.35
CA ALA A 402 -15.76 -11.51 35.18
C ALA A 402 -17.11 -11.62 35.93
N THR A 403 -17.64 -10.49 36.42
CA THR A 403 -18.95 -10.47 37.11
C THR A 403 -20.09 -10.88 36.17
N PHE A 404 -20.08 -10.39 34.92
CA PHE A 404 -21.08 -10.78 33.92
C PHE A 404 -20.95 -12.24 33.50
N GLU A 405 -19.73 -12.75 33.38
CA GLU A 405 -19.45 -14.16 33.07
C GLU A 405 -19.90 -15.10 34.21
N GLU A 406 -19.56 -14.78 35.46
CA GLU A 406 -19.95 -15.56 36.64
C GLU A 406 -21.47 -15.61 36.83
N ALA A 407 -22.15 -14.51 36.50
CA ALA A 407 -23.58 -14.41 36.64
C ALA A 407 -24.34 -15.01 35.43
N GLY A 408 -23.66 -15.23 34.31
CA GLY A 408 -24.20 -15.92 33.13
C GLY A 408 -24.99 -15.02 32.18
N PHE A 409 -24.88 -13.70 32.29
CA PHE A 409 -25.60 -12.74 31.44
C PHE A 409 -24.71 -12.07 30.37
N GLY A 410 -23.41 -12.40 30.33
CA GLY A 410 -22.48 -11.86 29.35
C GLY A 410 -21.15 -12.62 29.30
N LYS A 411 -20.30 -12.25 28.35
CA LYS A 411 -18.97 -12.84 28.11
C LYS A 411 -17.96 -11.78 27.66
N GLY A 412 -16.70 -11.95 28.04
CA GLY A 412 -15.61 -11.20 27.46
C GLY A 412 -15.44 -11.55 25.98
N THR A 413 -15.60 -10.57 25.09
CA THR A 413 -15.52 -10.79 23.64
C THR A 413 -14.38 -9.95 23.05
N THR A 414 -13.58 -10.57 22.19
CA THR A 414 -12.71 -9.85 21.27
C THR A 414 -13.50 -9.51 20.03
N ASN A 415 -13.58 -8.22 19.69
CA ASN A 415 -14.26 -7.73 18.51
C ASN A 415 -13.26 -7.05 17.58
N PHE A 416 -13.48 -7.18 16.27
CA PHE A 416 -12.65 -6.57 15.23
C PHE A 416 -13.46 -5.55 14.45
N LYS A 417 -12.83 -4.45 14.06
CA LYS A 417 -13.39 -3.53 13.06
C LYS A 417 -13.42 -4.17 11.67
N LEU A 418 -12.46 -5.06 11.39
CA LEU A 418 -12.39 -5.82 10.14
C LEU A 418 -13.67 -6.62 9.93
N ARG A 419 -14.21 -6.54 8.71
CA ARG A 419 -15.33 -7.37 8.27
C ARG A 419 -14.82 -8.49 7.35
N ASN A 420 -15.61 -9.55 7.23
CA ASN A 420 -15.34 -10.59 6.23
C ASN A 420 -15.32 -10.00 4.82
N TRP A 421 -14.45 -10.53 3.97
CA TRP A 421 -14.19 -9.94 2.66
C TRP A 421 -15.19 -10.45 1.63
N GLY A 422 -16.14 -9.59 1.24
CA GLY A 422 -17.09 -9.88 0.16
C GLY A 422 -16.42 -9.89 -1.21
N VAL A 423 -16.36 -11.07 -1.84
CA VAL A 423 -15.63 -11.32 -3.09
C VAL A 423 -16.52 -11.49 -4.32
N SER A 424 -17.84 -11.66 -4.17
CA SER A 424 -18.73 -11.81 -5.33
C SER A 424 -19.17 -10.49 -5.95
N ARG A 425 -19.27 -10.44 -7.27
CA ARG A 425 -19.67 -9.27 -8.06
C ARG A 425 -20.65 -9.69 -9.15
N GLN A 426 -21.76 -8.96 -9.27
CA GLN A 426 -22.76 -9.12 -10.33
C GLN A 426 -22.28 -8.43 -11.62
N ARG A 427 -21.09 -8.80 -12.10
CA ARG A 427 -20.40 -8.21 -13.25
C ARG A 427 -19.93 -9.31 -14.19
N TYR A 428 -19.74 -8.95 -15.47
CA TYR A 428 -19.25 -9.89 -16.46
C TYR A 428 -17.73 -10.03 -16.40
N TRP A 429 -17.00 -8.91 -16.35
CA TRP A 429 -15.54 -8.93 -16.52
C TRP A 429 -14.77 -9.27 -15.25
N GLY A 430 -14.94 -10.51 -14.77
CA GLY A 430 -14.21 -11.09 -13.64
C GLY A 430 -14.12 -12.60 -13.78
N ALA A 431 -13.33 -13.25 -12.93
CA ALA A 431 -13.24 -14.70 -12.94
C ALA A 431 -14.55 -15.34 -12.44
N PRO A 432 -15.19 -16.25 -13.20
CA PRO A 432 -16.41 -16.92 -12.75
C PRO A 432 -16.19 -17.68 -11.44
N ILE A 433 -17.14 -17.58 -10.50
CA ILE A 433 -17.07 -18.36 -9.26
C ILE A 433 -17.36 -19.84 -9.58
N PRO A 434 -16.50 -20.79 -9.16
CA PRO A 434 -16.54 -22.18 -9.63
C PRO A 434 -17.57 -23.07 -8.90
N PHE A 435 -18.81 -22.59 -8.76
CA PHE A 435 -19.92 -23.33 -8.17
C PHE A 435 -21.08 -23.51 -9.14
N VAL A 436 -21.93 -24.49 -8.85
CA VAL A 436 -23.22 -24.70 -9.52
C VAL A 436 -24.34 -24.87 -8.52
N HIS A 437 -25.51 -24.35 -8.85
CA HIS A 437 -26.77 -24.49 -8.14
C HIS A 437 -27.55 -25.67 -8.71
N CYS A 438 -27.62 -26.76 -7.95
CA CYS A 438 -28.38 -27.96 -8.28
C CYS A 438 -29.65 -28.04 -7.43
N LYS A 439 -30.80 -28.32 -8.04
CA LYS A 439 -32.08 -28.45 -7.32
C LYS A 439 -32.06 -29.56 -6.26
N SER A 440 -31.31 -30.63 -6.52
CA SER A 440 -31.23 -31.81 -5.65
C SER A 440 -30.07 -31.74 -4.66
N CYS A 441 -28.92 -31.18 -5.05
CA CYS A 441 -27.69 -31.19 -4.25
C CYS A 441 -27.39 -29.86 -3.55
N GLY A 442 -28.11 -28.78 -3.87
CA GLY A 442 -27.81 -27.42 -3.41
C GLY A 442 -26.63 -26.82 -4.15
N LEU A 443 -25.81 -26.05 -3.43
CA LEU A 443 -24.58 -25.46 -3.95
C LEU A 443 -23.46 -26.51 -4.02
N VAL A 444 -22.88 -26.70 -5.20
CA VAL A 444 -21.86 -27.73 -5.44
C VAL A 444 -20.63 -27.10 -6.13
N PRO A 445 -19.40 -27.32 -5.64
CA PRO A 445 -18.19 -26.94 -6.38
C PRO A 445 -18.05 -27.73 -7.68
N GLU A 446 -17.56 -27.05 -8.71
CA GLU A 446 -17.09 -27.68 -9.93
C GLU A 446 -15.91 -28.63 -9.63
N LYS A 447 -15.70 -29.64 -10.48
CA LYS A 447 -14.53 -30.51 -10.35
C LYS A 447 -13.28 -29.80 -10.85
N ILE A 448 -12.15 -29.99 -10.16
CA ILE A 448 -10.85 -29.42 -10.56
C ILE A 448 -10.47 -29.80 -12.00
N GLU A 449 -10.78 -31.02 -12.44
CA GLU A 449 -10.52 -31.51 -13.80
C GLU A 449 -11.33 -30.79 -14.90
N ASN A 450 -12.43 -30.12 -14.53
CA ASN A 450 -13.29 -29.37 -15.45
C ASN A 450 -12.91 -27.89 -15.55
N LEU A 451 -11.93 -27.42 -14.75
CA LEU A 451 -11.50 -26.03 -14.75
C LEU A 451 -10.64 -25.70 -15.98
N PRO A 452 -10.68 -24.46 -16.50
CA PRO A 452 -11.44 -23.32 -15.97
C PRO A 452 -12.91 -23.30 -16.41
N ILE A 453 -13.78 -22.77 -15.55
CA ILE A 453 -15.02 -22.15 -16.04
C ILE A 453 -14.62 -20.77 -16.61
N ALA A 454 -14.53 -20.68 -17.93
CA ALA A 454 -14.18 -19.45 -18.63
C ALA A 454 -15.41 -18.58 -18.93
N LEU A 455 -15.21 -17.27 -19.08
CA LEU A 455 -16.25 -16.34 -19.53
C LEU A 455 -16.68 -16.65 -20.99
N PRO A 456 -17.96 -16.50 -21.33
CA PRO A 456 -18.42 -16.54 -22.72
C PRO A 456 -17.94 -15.29 -23.47
N GLU A 457 -17.65 -15.42 -24.77
CA GLU A 457 -17.30 -14.28 -25.62
C GLU A 457 -18.55 -13.63 -26.26
N ASP A 458 -19.63 -14.39 -26.39
CA ASP A 458 -20.91 -14.00 -26.99
C ASP A 458 -21.88 -13.38 -25.98
N VAL A 459 -21.41 -12.39 -25.23
CA VAL A 459 -22.22 -11.66 -24.24
C VAL A 459 -22.51 -10.22 -24.69
N GLU A 460 -23.71 -9.74 -24.42
CA GLU A 460 -24.05 -8.33 -24.55
C GLU A 460 -23.84 -7.63 -23.19
N ILE A 461 -23.01 -6.60 -23.17
CA ILE A 461 -22.63 -5.88 -21.96
C ILE A 461 -23.22 -4.48 -22.04
N THR A 462 -24.43 -4.34 -21.52
CA THR A 462 -25.18 -3.07 -21.54
C THR A 462 -24.77 -2.13 -20.40
N GLY A 463 -24.08 -2.66 -19.39
CA GLY A 463 -23.78 -1.95 -18.14
C GLY A 463 -24.88 -2.08 -17.07
N GLU A 464 -25.98 -2.75 -17.41
CA GLU A 464 -27.13 -3.05 -16.54
C GLU A 464 -27.16 -4.53 -16.15
N GLY A 465 -27.53 -4.83 -14.90
CA GLY A 465 -27.73 -6.22 -14.45
C GLY A 465 -26.44 -7.04 -14.35
N ASN A 466 -26.62 -8.36 -14.18
CA ASN A 466 -25.55 -9.36 -14.34
C ASN A 466 -25.63 -9.96 -15.76
N PRO A 467 -24.69 -9.65 -16.68
CA PRO A 467 -24.75 -10.16 -18.04
C PRO A 467 -24.68 -11.69 -18.14
N LEU A 468 -23.99 -12.36 -17.20
CA LEU A 468 -23.91 -13.82 -17.17
C LEU A 468 -25.23 -14.48 -16.77
N GLU A 469 -26.02 -13.80 -15.92
CA GLU A 469 -27.36 -14.27 -15.54
C GLU A 469 -28.32 -14.26 -16.74
N ASN A 470 -28.19 -13.27 -17.63
CA ASN A 470 -29.03 -13.15 -18.81
C ASN A 470 -28.53 -13.97 -20.01
N HIS A 471 -27.37 -14.60 -19.91
CA HIS A 471 -26.80 -15.38 -21.01
C HIS A 471 -27.64 -16.66 -21.27
N PRO A 472 -28.12 -16.89 -22.51
CA PRO A 472 -29.14 -17.92 -22.77
C PRO A 472 -28.64 -19.38 -22.63
N THR A 473 -27.34 -19.61 -22.77
CA THR A 473 -26.76 -20.97 -22.81
C THR A 473 -25.67 -21.21 -21.75
N TRP A 474 -24.73 -20.27 -21.57
CA TRP A 474 -23.53 -20.46 -20.73
C TRP A 474 -23.82 -20.90 -19.29
N LYS A 475 -24.85 -20.34 -18.65
CA LYS A 475 -25.19 -20.67 -17.26
C LYS A 475 -25.76 -22.08 -17.09
N HIS A 476 -26.26 -22.72 -18.14
CA HIS A 476 -26.83 -24.05 -18.06
C HIS A 476 -25.74 -25.11 -18.12
N CYS A 477 -25.68 -25.98 -17.10
CA CYS A 477 -24.67 -27.03 -17.01
C CYS A 477 -25.22 -28.30 -16.35
N LYS A 478 -24.36 -29.32 -16.21
CA LYS A 478 -24.66 -30.51 -15.42
C LYS A 478 -24.09 -30.37 -14.02
N CYS A 479 -24.81 -30.88 -13.02
CA CYS A 479 -24.32 -30.96 -11.65
C CYS A 479 -23.11 -31.91 -11.61
N PRO A 480 -21.93 -31.49 -11.12
CA PRO A 480 -20.74 -32.32 -11.06
C PRO A 480 -20.86 -33.47 -10.04
N LYS A 481 -21.84 -33.39 -9.12
CA LYS A 481 -22.11 -34.42 -8.10
C LYS A 481 -23.11 -35.48 -8.55
N CYS A 482 -24.26 -35.09 -9.12
CA CYS A 482 -25.35 -36.03 -9.47
C CYS A 482 -25.63 -36.16 -10.98
N GLY A 483 -25.07 -35.30 -11.83
CA GLY A 483 -25.28 -35.33 -13.29
C GLY A 483 -26.60 -34.74 -13.79
N GLU A 484 -27.49 -34.27 -12.90
CA GLU A 484 -28.74 -33.60 -13.26
C GLU A 484 -28.50 -32.18 -13.82
N GLU A 485 -29.53 -31.55 -14.40
CA GLU A 485 -29.46 -30.15 -14.82
C GLU A 485 -29.18 -29.22 -13.62
N ALA A 486 -28.25 -28.29 -13.81
CA ALA A 486 -27.85 -27.29 -12.84
C ALA A 486 -27.61 -25.93 -13.52
N ILE A 487 -27.47 -24.89 -12.70
CA ILE A 487 -27.14 -23.53 -13.15
C ILE A 487 -25.80 -23.14 -12.55
N ARG A 488 -24.85 -22.66 -13.35
CA ARG A 488 -23.58 -22.11 -12.84
C ARG A 488 -23.85 -20.91 -11.95
N GLU A 489 -22.97 -20.67 -10.97
CA GLU A 489 -22.91 -19.36 -10.33
C GLU A 489 -22.58 -18.31 -11.40
N THR A 490 -23.35 -17.23 -11.42
CA THR A 490 -23.25 -16.16 -12.43
C THR A 490 -22.52 -14.94 -11.89
N ASP A 491 -22.28 -14.88 -10.59
CA ASP A 491 -21.35 -13.92 -10.01
C ASP A 491 -19.90 -14.24 -10.38
N THR A 492 -19.11 -13.17 -10.48
CA THR A 492 -17.65 -13.23 -10.69
C THR A 492 -16.89 -12.78 -9.45
N LEU A 493 -15.63 -13.17 -9.35
CA LEU A 493 -14.72 -12.75 -8.28
C LEU A 493 -14.26 -11.31 -8.50
N ASP A 494 -14.19 -10.56 -7.41
CA ASP A 494 -13.59 -9.24 -7.34
C ASP A 494 -12.10 -9.26 -7.74
N THR A 495 -11.64 -8.18 -8.38
CA THR A 495 -10.28 -8.03 -8.91
C THR A 495 -9.17 -8.22 -7.87
N PHE A 496 -9.45 -7.91 -6.59
CA PHE A 496 -8.46 -8.08 -5.53
C PHE A 496 -8.19 -9.55 -5.22
N VAL A 497 -9.05 -10.48 -5.64
CA VAL A 497 -8.77 -11.92 -5.52
C VAL A 497 -7.57 -12.26 -6.39
N GLN A 498 -7.57 -11.87 -7.67
CA GLN A 498 -6.45 -12.09 -8.58
C GLN A 498 -5.18 -11.38 -8.07
N SER A 499 -5.31 -10.11 -7.70
CA SER A 499 -4.16 -9.32 -7.24
C SER A 499 -3.57 -9.82 -5.90
N SER A 500 -4.26 -10.69 -5.15
CA SER A 500 -3.77 -11.19 -3.86
C SER A 500 -2.74 -12.31 -3.98
N TRP A 501 -2.59 -12.95 -5.15
CA TRP A 501 -1.71 -14.11 -5.32
C TRP A 501 -0.80 -14.09 -6.56
N TYR A 502 -0.90 -13.09 -7.42
CA TYR A 502 -0.09 -12.97 -8.64
C TYR A 502 1.44 -13.06 -8.42
N GLN A 503 1.94 -12.61 -7.25
CA GLN A 503 3.35 -12.74 -6.84
C GLN A 503 3.83 -14.19 -6.79
N PHE A 504 2.94 -15.14 -6.46
CA PHE A 504 3.23 -16.58 -6.45
C PHE A 504 3.25 -17.16 -7.86
N ARG A 505 2.39 -16.63 -8.74
CA ARG A 505 2.34 -17.07 -10.13
C ARG A 505 3.63 -16.75 -10.88
N TYR A 506 4.18 -15.55 -10.70
CA TYR A 506 5.46 -15.18 -11.30
C TYR A 506 6.62 -16.05 -10.82
N ALA A 507 6.62 -16.47 -9.55
CA ALA A 507 7.64 -17.37 -9.01
C ALA A 507 7.67 -18.71 -9.75
N THR A 508 6.51 -19.16 -10.24
CA THR A 508 6.37 -20.42 -11.00
C THR A 508 6.86 -20.25 -12.44
N ASN A 509 7.72 -21.16 -12.89
CA ASN A 509 8.31 -21.19 -14.22
C ASN A 509 7.21 -21.31 -15.28
N PRO A 510 7.21 -20.46 -16.31
CA PRO A 510 6.26 -20.53 -17.41
C PRO A 510 6.15 -21.92 -18.04
N LYS A 511 7.24 -22.71 -18.02
CA LYS A 511 7.24 -24.10 -18.50
C LYS A 511 6.25 -25.00 -17.74
N LYS A 512 5.96 -24.69 -16.48
CA LYS A 512 5.06 -25.43 -15.57
C LYS A 512 3.65 -24.83 -15.47
N TRP A 513 3.39 -23.69 -16.12
CA TRP A 513 2.14 -22.95 -15.95
C TRP A 513 0.87 -23.72 -16.33
N ASN A 514 0.97 -24.68 -17.25
CA ASN A 514 -0.13 -25.55 -17.65
C ASN A 514 -0.39 -26.70 -16.66
N GLU A 515 0.60 -27.01 -15.82
CA GLU A 515 0.60 -28.18 -14.93
C GLU A 515 0.26 -27.80 -13.48
N VAL A 516 0.73 -26.64 -13.01
CA VAL A 516 0.50 -26.15 -11.65
C VAL A 516 0.30 -24.63 -11.62
N GLY A 517 -0.50 -24.16 -10.64
CA GLY A 517 -0.70 -22.74 -10.36
C GLY A 517 0.50 -22.12 -9.66
N ILE A 518 0.97 -22.81 -8.62
CA ILE A 518 2.12 -22.47 -7.77
C ILE A 518 3.00 -23.72 -7.66
N ASP A 519 4.22 -23.65 -8.19
CA ASP A 519 5.23 -24.71 -7.99
C ASP A 519 5.91 -24.52 -6.63
N LYS A 520 5.88 -25.55 -5.78
CA LYS A 520 6.35 -25.46 -4.39
C LYS A 520 7.86 -25.28 -4.27
N GLU A 521 8.65 -25.89 -5.16
CA GLU A 521 10.11 -25.81 -5.12
C GLU A 521 10.56 -24.39 -5.48
N GLU A 522 10.01 -23.85 -6.57
CA GLU A 522 10.32 -22.50 -7.03
C GLU A 522 9.73 -21.42 -6.12
N ALA A 523 8.55 -21.68 -5.54
CA ALA A 523 7.98 -20.86 -4.49
C ALA A 523 8.94 -20.73 -3.30
N ASN A 524 9.51 -21.83 -2.81
CA ASN A 524 10.47 -21.79 -1.70
C ASN A 524 11.75 -21.01 -2.05
N TYR A 525 12.18 -21.04 -3.31
CA TYR A 525 13.35 -20.30 -3.77
C TYR A 525 13.07 -18.80 -3.94
N TRP A 526 11.97 -18.43 -4.61
CA TRP A 526 11.71 -17.05 -5.02
C TRP A 526 10.96 -16.22 -3.98
N LEU A 527 10.04 -16.82 -3.22
CA LEU A 527 9.10 -16.08 -2.38
C LEU A 527 9.77 -15.43 -1.16
N GLY A 528 8.97 -14.63 -0.44
CA GLY A 528 9.48 -13.53 0.35
C GLY A 528 10.05 -12.48 -0.60
N VAL A 529 9.16 -11.82 -1.35
CA VAL A 529 9.52 -10.78 -2.32
C VAL A 529 10.49 -9.81 -1.64
N ASP A 530 11.72 -9.74 -2.14
CA ASP A 530 12.82 -9.03 -1.48
C ASP A 530 12.54 -7.53 -1.39
N GLN A 531 11.93 -6.99 -2.45
CA GLN A 531 11.49 -5.60 -2.50
C GLN A 531 10.19 -5.50 -3.29
N TYR A 532 9.13 -5.07 -2.59
CA TYR A 532 7.86 -4.73 -3.20
C TYR A 532 7.73 -3.20 -3.33
N ILE A 533 7.36 -2.70 -4.50
CA ILE A 533 7.22 -1.27 -4.79
C ILE A 533 5.78 -0.99 -5.22
N GLY A 534 5.13 0.01 -4.61
CA GLY A 534 3.74 0.31 -4.91
C GLY A 534 3.16 1.51 -4.19
N GLY A 535 1.93 1.89 -4.54
CA GLY A 535 1.26 3.05 -3.96
C GLY A 535 0.76 2.81 -2.53
N ILE A 536 0.77 3.85 -1.69
CA ILE A 536 0.23 3.79 -0.32
C ILE A 536 -1.30 3.65 -0.29
N GLU A 537 -1.99 4.00 -1.38
CA GLU A 537 -3.44 3.81 -1.54
C GLU A 537 -3.88 2.36 -1.33
N HIS A 538 -2.98 1.39 -1.49
CA HIS A 538 -3.25 -0.02 -1.35
C HIS A 538 -2.98 -0.58 0.06
N ALA A 539 -2.68 0.27 1.05
CA ALA A 539 -2.31 -0.12 2.42
C ALA A 539 -3.32 -1.06 3.10
N ILE A 540 -4.62 -0.78 2.98
CA ILE A 540 -5.71 -1.55 3.63
C ILE A 540 -6.50 -2.44 2.66
N LEU A 541 -6.18 -2.38 1.37
CA LEU A 541 -6.79 -3.18 0.31
C LEU A 541 -5.84 -4.31 -0.08
N HIS A 542 -5.26 -4.25 -1.29
CA HIS A 542 -4.30 -5.22 -1.83
C HIS A 542 -3.23 -5.65 -0.82
N LEU A 543 -2.59 -4.73 -0.08
CA LEU A 543 -1.53 -5.11 0.86
C LEU A 543 -2.06 -5.92 2.05
N LEU A 544 -3.31 -5.76 2.47
CA LEU A 544 -3.93 -6.59 3.50
C LEU A 544 -4.37 -7.93 2.91
N TYR A 545 -5.01 -7.92 1.74
CA TYR A 545 -5.49 -9.12 1.07
C TYR A 545 -4.37 -10.06 0.63
N ALA A 546 -3.25 -9.53 0.13
CA ALA A 546 -2.07 -10.34 -0.21
C ALA A 546 -1.48 -11.04 1.03
N ARG A 547 -1.45 -10.37 2.19
CA ARG A 547 -1.02 -11.00 3.46
C ARG A 547 -1.96 -12.11 3.87
N PHE A 548 -3.26 -11.84 3.85
CA PHE A 548 -4.29 -12.84 4.14
C PHE A 548 -4.19 -14.05 3.19
N PHE A 549 -4.14 -13.84 1.87
CA PHE A 549 -3.99 -14.92 0.89
C PHE A 549 -2.69 -15.70 1.07
N THR A 550 -1.61 -15.06 1.49
CA THR A 550 -0.35 -15.77 1.80
C THR A 550 -0.56 -16.79 2.91
N LYS A 551 -1.24 -16.39 3.99
CA LYS A 551 -1.56 -17.26 5.14
C LYS A 551 -2.51 -18.39 4.74
N VAL A 552 -3.54 -18.08 3.96
CA VAL A 552 -4.45 -19.11 3.43
C VAL A 552 -3.72 -20.11 2.53
N LEU A 553 -2.89 -19.63 1.59
CA LEU A 553 -2.14 -20.51 0.70
C LEU A 553 -1.08 -21.34 1.45
N ARG A 554 -0.51 -20.80 2.54
CA ARG A 554 0.35 -21.55 3.47
C ARG A 554 -0.41 -22.69 4.12
N ASP A 555 -1.58 -22.40 4.69
CA ASP A 555 -2.39 -23.40 5.40
C ASP A 555 -2.97 -24.45 4.45
N LEU A 556 -3.25 -24.08 3.20
CA LEU A 556 -3.60 -25.01 2.11
C LEU A 556 -2.40 -25.78 1.55
N GLY A 557 -1.17 -25.50 2.02
CA GLY A 557 0.05 -26.25 1.71
C GLY A 557 0.80 -25.86 0.43
N TYR A 558 0.41 -24.76 -0.22
CA TYR A 558 1.04 -24.27 -1.46
C TYR A 558 2.37 -23.56 -1.23
N VAL A 559 2.51 -22.85 -0.11
CA VAL A 559 3.71 -22.07 0.24
C VAL A 559 4.11 -22.30 1.69
N ASN A 560 5.34 -21.90 2.06
CA ASN A 560 5.88 -22.07 3.42
C ASN A 560 6.35 -20.72 4.01
N ILE A 561 5.66 -19.62 3.69
CA ILE A 561 5.97 -18.28 4.16
C ILE A 561 4.75 -17.65 4.83
N ASP A 562 4.98 -16.76 5.80
CA ASP A 562 3.91 -16.11 6.57
C ASP A 562 3.53 -14.72 6.02
N GLU A 563 4.46 -14.09 5.29
CA GLU A 563 4.34 -12.74 4.75
C GLU A 563 4.86 -12.69 3.30
N PRO A 564 4.10 -12.10 2.34
CA PRO A 564 4.46 -12.12 0.93
C PRO A 564 5.62 -11.19 0.58
N PHE A 565 5.74 -10.07 1.28
CA PHE A 565 6.68 -8.98 0.95
C PHE A 565 7.65 -8.73 2.11
N ASN A 566 8.92 -9.08 1.93
CA ASN A 566 9.95 -8.88 2.95
C ASN A 566 10.21 -7.40 3.21
N ARG A 567 10.18 -6.55 2.17
CA ARG A 567 10.30 -5.09 2.28
C ARG A 567 9.28 -4.42 1.39
N LEU A 568 8.72 -3.31 1.87
CA LEU A 568 7.76 -2.49 1.14
C LEU A 568 8.32 -1.08 0.98
N LEU A 569 8.38 -0.61 -0.26
CA LEU A 569 8.62 0.79 -0.59
C LEU A 569 7.32 1.37 -1.14
N THR A 570 6.71 2.28 -0.38
CA THR A 570 5.58 3.07 -0.88
C THR A 570 6.11 4.31 -1.58
N GLN A 571 6.06 4.38 -2.91
CA GLN A 571 6.49 5.60 -3.58
C GLN A 571 5.55 6.76 -3.30
N GLY A 572 6.10 7.96 -3.20
CA GLY A 572 5.32 9.18 -3.17
C GLY A 572 4.63 9.43 -4.50
N MET A 573 3.52 10.14 -4.44
CA MET A 573 2.75 10.50 -5.62
C MET A 573 3.53 11.44 -6.53
N VAL A 574 3.26 11.34 -7.83
CA VAL A 574 3.63 12.39 -8.78
C VAL A 574 2.47 13.37 -8.83
N THR A 575 2.75 14.64 -8.55
CA THR A 575 1.78 15.72 -8.47
C THR A 575 2.04 16.77 -9.55
N MET A 576 0.98 17.45 -9.97
CA MET A 576 1.03 18.62 -10.84
C MET A 576 0.07 19.66 -10.28
N ASP A 577 0.57 20.86 -10.02
CA ASP A 577 -0.14 21.96 -9.38
C ASP A 577 -0.71 21.58 -8.00
N GLY A 578 0.05 20.79 -7.23
CA GLY A 578 -0.34 20.31 -5.90
C GLY A 578 -1.42 19.21 -5.90
N ALA A 579 -1.82 18.70 -7.06
CA ALA A 579 -2.77 17.60 -7.18
C ALA A 579 -2.09 16.33 -7.73
N LYS A 580 -2.41 15.16 -7.16
CA LYS A 580 -2.00 13.84 -7.71
C LYS A 580 -2.34 13.76 -9.20
N MET A 581 -1.40 13.29 -10.03
CA MET A 581 -1.67 12.96 -11.42
C MET A 581 -2.70 11.83 -11.53
N SER A 582 -3.82 12.09 -12.20
CA SER A 582 -4.82 11.06 -12.51
C SER A 582 -5.55 11.39 -13.82
N LYS A 583 -5.93 10.34 -14.55
CA LYS A 583 -6.71 10.49 -15.80
C LYS A 583 -8.02 11.24 -15.57
N SER A 584 -8.69 10.97 -14.44
CA SER A 584 -9.94 11.64 -14.06
C SER A 584 -9.79 13.16 -13.90
N LYS A 585 -8.61 13.65 -13.50
CA LYS A 585 -8.32 15.07 -13.33
C LYS A 585 -7.76 15.73 -14.59
N GLY A 586 -7.44 14.96 -15.63
CA GLY A 586 -6.86 15.48 -16.88
C GLY A 586 -5.46 16.08 -16.73
N ASN A 587 -4.79 15.86 -15.60
CA ASN A 587 -3.48 16.46 -15.25
C ASN A 587 -2.31 15.49 -15.45
N THR A 588 -2.48 14.43 -16.25
CA THR A 588 -1.44 13.42 -16.50
C THR A 588 -0.48 13.85 -17.59
N VAL A 589 0.82 13.62 -17.36
CA VAL A 589 1.85 13.71 -18.40
C VAL A 589 2.05 12.34 -19.05
N ASP A 590 1.94 12.33 -20.37
CA ASP A 590 2.16 11.16 -21.23
C ASP A 590 3.68 10.93 -21.43
N PRO A 591 4.21 9.75 -21.06
CA PRO A 591 5.63 9.47 -21.21
C PRO A 591 6.10 9.43 -22.67
N ASP A 592 5.25 9.09 -23.64
CA ASP A 592 5.66 8.95 -25.04
C ASP A 592 6.22 10.27 -25.59
N LYS A 593 5.58 11.40 -25.26
CA LYS A 593 6.03 12.73 -25.69
C LYS A 593 7.39 13.10 -25.09
N LEU A 594 7.61 12.72 -23.82
CA LEU A 594 8.85 12.97 -23.12
C LEU A 594 10.00 12.15 -23.72
N ILE A 595 9.72 10.89 -24.07
CA ILE A 595 10.67 9.99 -24.71
C ILE A 595 11.00 10.48 -26.12
N GLU A 596 10.01 10.91 -26.90
CA GLU A 596 10.23 11.44 -28.25
C GLU A 596 11.16 12.67 -28.24
N GLU A 597 10.99 13.56 -27.26
CA GLU A 597 11.76 14.80 -27.18
C GLU A 597 13.14 14.62 -26.52
N TYR A 598 13.21 13.86 -25.42
CA TYR A 598 14.39 13.80 -24.55
C TYR A 598 15.01 12.40 -24.39
N GLY A 599 14.34 11.35 -24.85
CA GLY A 599 14.74 9.95 -24.63
C GLY A 599 14.26 9.37 -23.30
N ALA A 600 14.17 8.04 -23.27
CA ALA A 600 13.83 7.24 -22.10
C ALA A 600 14.77 7.47 -20.91
N ASP A 601 16.07 7.59 -21.16
CA ASP A 601 17.04 7.80 -20.08
C ASP A 601 16.84 9.15 -19.37
N THR A 602 16.43 10.19 -20.11
CA THR A 602 16.10 11.48 -19.48
C THR A 602 14.90 11.34 -18.56
N ALA A 603 13.84 10.66 -19.03
CA ALA A 603 12.62 10.43 -18.24
C ALA A 603 12.92 9.71 -16.92
N ARG A 604 13.73 8.64 -17.00
CA ARG A 604 14.15 7.83 -15.85
C ARG A 604 15.06 8.60 -14.90
N LEU A 605 16.05 9.31 -15.43
CA LEU A 605 16.97 10.10 -14.62
C LEU A 605 16.22 11.19 -13.86
N PHE A 606 15.34 11.92 -14.54
CA PHE A 606 14.50 12.94 -13.91
C PHE A 606 13.67 12.35 -12.76
N ILE A 607 12.95 11.25 -13.01
CA ILE A 607 12.01 10.71 -12.03
C ILE A 607 12.72 10.16 -10.78
N LEU A 608 13.95 9.65 -10.93
CA LEU A 608 14.78 9.14 -9.84
C LEU A 608 15.56 10.25 -9.14
N PHE A 609 15.81 11.39 -9.81
CA PHE A 609 16.54 12.53 -9.24
C PHE A 609 15.66 13.52 -8.50
N ALA A 610 14.45 13.78 -9.00
CA ALA A 610 13.63 14.92 -8.58
C ALA A 610 13.23 14.87 -7.09
N ALA A 611 12.99 13.68 -6.54
CA ALA A 611 12.67 13.51 -5.13
C ALA A 611 13.05 12.11 -4.61
N PRO A 612 13.34 11.95 -3.30
CA PRO A 612 13.45 10.64 -2.69
C PRO A 612 12.21 9.78 -2.98
N PRO A 613 12.32 8.46 -3.20
CA PRO A 613 11.21 7.63 -3.64
C PRO A 613 9.94 7.74 -2.82
N GLN A 614 10.06 7.86 -1.50
CA GLN A 614 8.93 7.92 -0.56
C GLN A 614 8.27 9.30 -0.47
N LYS A 615 8.89 10.35 -1.02
CA LYS A 615 8.38 11.72 -0.99
C LYS A 615 7.59 12.01 -2.26
N GLU A 616 6.59 12.87 -2.14
CA GLU A 616 5.88 13.40 -3.31
C GLU A 616 6.87 14.08 -4.25
N LEU A 617 6.58 13.98 -5.54
CA LEU A 617 7.35 14.59 -6.61
C LEU A 617 6.43 15.53 -7.36
N GLU A 618 6.69 16.83 -7.21
CA GLU A 618 6.03 17.86 -8.00
C GLU A 618 6.66 17.92 -9.39
N TRP A 619 5.82 17.83 -10.42
CA TRP A 619 6.24 17.86 -11.81
C TRP A 619 6.89 19.21 -12.17
N ASN A 620 7.99 19.16 -12.92
CA ASN A 620 8.70 20.37 -13.37
C ASN A 620 9.48 20.10 -14.66
N ASP A 621 9.02 20.70 -15.77
CA ASP A 621 9.65 20.54 -17.09
C ASP A 621 11.11 21.02 -17.11
N ASN A 622 11.47 22.06 -16.35
CA ASN A 622 12.86 22.55 -16.29
C ASN A 622 13.82 21.51 -15.68
N ALA A 623 13.32 20.65 -14.80
CA ALA A 623 14.12 19.59 -14.19
C ALA A 623 14.36 18.44 -15.17
N VAL A 624 13.44 18.19 -16.11
CA VAL A 624 13.64 17.27 -17.24
C VAL A 624 14.79 17.75 -18.12
N GLU A 625 14.81 19.02 -18.51
CA GLU A 625 15.91 19.59 -19.29
C GLU A 625 17.27 19.50 -18.56
N GLY A 626 17.26 19.61 -17.23
CA GLY A 626 18.44 19.38 -16.39
C GLY A 626 19.00 17.96 -16.53
N ALA A 627 18.12 16.96 -16.47
CA ALA A 627 18.48 15.55 -16.67
C ALA A 627 19.05 15.31 -18.09
N PHE A 628 18.42 15.86 -19.13
CA PHE A 628 18.90 15.75 -20.50
C PHE A 628 20.30 16.35 -20.67
N ARG A 629 20.53 17.55 -20.13
CA ARG A 629 21.84 18.23 -20.17
C ARG A 629 22.94 17.42 -19.48
N PHE A 630 22.63 16.76 -18.38
CA PHE A 630 23.60 15.89 -17.72
C PHE A 630 24.02 14.70 -18.60
N ILE A 631 23.07 14.06 -19.29
CA ILE A 631 23.38 12.97 -20.21
C ILE A 631 24.23 13.45 -21.39
N LYS A 632 23.88 14.59 -22.00
CA LYS A 632 24.71 15.20 -23.06
C LYS A 632 26.13 15.50 -22.59
N LYS A 633 26.28 15.97 -21.36
CA LYS A 633 27.60 16.24 -20.76
C LYS A 633 28.47 14.99 -20.67
N LEU A 634 27.91 13.81 -20.38
CA LEU A 634 28.65 12.54 -20.44
C LEU A 634 29.23 12.28 -21.84
N TYR A 635 28.42 12.49 -22.88
CA TYR A 635 28.83 12.33 -24.29
C TYR A 635 29.87 13.36 -24.74
N ASP A 636 29.73 14.61 -24.28
CA ASP A 636 30.66 15.70 -24.56
C ASP A 636 32.02 15.52 -23.87
N ARG A 637 32.14 14.57 -22.94
CA ARG A 637 33.39 14.23 -22.23
C ARG A 637 33.98 12.88 -22.61
N ALA A 638 33.32 12.15 -23.51
CA ALA A 638 33.79 10.84 -23.98
C ALA A 638 35.18 10.93 -24.63
N ASP A 639 35.55 12.06 -25.24
CA ASP A 639 36.85 12.30 -25.87
C ASP A 639 38.01 12.47 -24.88
N LYS A 640 37.72 12.70 -23.59
CA LYS A 640 38.71 12.78 -22.51
C LYS A 640 39.21 11.41 -22.05
N VAL A 641 38.51 10.34 -22.41
CA VAL A 641 38.86 8.96 -22.05
C VAL A 641 39.89 8.41 -23.04
N THR A 642 41.01 7.92 -22.51
CA THR A 642 42.14 7.42 -23.32
C THR A 642 42.47 5.95 -23.06
N SER A 643 41.96 5.37 -21.97
CA SER A 643 42.14 3.95 -21.64
C SER A 643 40.83 3.18 -21.83
N LYS A 644 40.91 1.97 -22.39
CA LYS A 644 39.78 1.03 -22.51
C LYS A 644 39.52 0.21 -21.25
N THR A 645 40.49 0.18 -20.33
CA THR A 645 40.40 -0.56 -19.06
C THR A 645 40.60 0.39 -17.88
N LEU A 646 40.24 -0.08 -16.68
CA LEU A 646 40.47 0.67 -15.44
C LEU A 646 41.98 0.95 -15.27
N PRO A 647 42.41 2.23 -15.28
CA PRO A 647 43.83 2.57 -15.21
C PRO A 647 44.40 2.36 -13.81
N VAL A 648 45.70 2.07 -13.76
CA VAL A 648 46.49 2.03 -12.52
C VAL A 648 47.09 3.40 -12.29
N ILE A 649 46.64 4.11 -11.25
CA ILE A 649 47.02 5.51 -10.99
C ILE A 649 47.74 5.62 -9.64
N GLU A 650 48.94 6.18 -9.64
CA GLU A 650 49.67 6.53 -8.43
C GLU A 650 49.04 7.77 -7.75
N HIS A 651 48.17 7.55 -6.75
CA HIS A 651 47.35 8.62 -6.15
C HIS A 651 48.19 9.78 -5.60
N GLY A 652 49.30 9.48 -4.91
CA GLY A 652 50.14 10.50 -4.27
C GLY A 652 50.75 11.52 -5.24
N ALA A 653 51.00 11.10 -6.49
CA ALA A 653 51.61 11.94 -7.53
C ALA A 653 50.62 12.89 -8.24
N LEU A 654 49.33 12.80 -7.92
CA LEU A 654 48.30 13.61 -8.57
C LEU A 654 48.24 15.06 -8.04
N SER A 655 47.72 15.96 -8.88
CA SER A 655 47.35 17.33 -8.47
C SER A 655 46.22 17.31 -7.43
N LYS A 656 46.05 18.41 -6.69
CA LYS A 656 44.96 18.58 -5.71
C LYS A 656 43.59 18.37 -6.36
N GLU A 657 43.39 18.90 -7.56
CA GLU A 657 42.16 18.78 -8.33
C GLU A 657 41.91 17.34 -8.80
N SER A 658 42.95 16.64 -9.28
CA SER A 658 42.84 15.23 -9.68
C SER A 658 42.58 14.31 -8.49
N LYS A 659 43.20 14.56 -7.32
CA LYS A 659 42.91 13.83 -6.07
C LYS A 659 41.45 14.02 -5.65
N LEU A 660 40.95 15.26 -5.68
CA LEU A 660 39.55 15.56 -5.37
C LEU A 660 38.57 14.88 -6.34
N ALA A 661 38.88 14.86 -7.63
CA ALA A 661 38.04 14.17 -8.62
C ALA A 661 37.96 12.67 -8.33
N ARG A 662 39.11 12.01 -8.09
CA ARG A 662 39.15 10.60 -7.68
C ARG A 662 38.37 10.35 -6.39
N GLN A 663 38.54 11.20 -5.39
CA GLN A 663 37.78 11.11 -4.14
C GLN A 663 36.27 11.13 -4.43
N LYS A 664 35.77 12.08 -5.23
CA LYS A 664 34.35 12.18 -5.57
C LYS A 664 33.79 10.97 -6.34
N ILE A 665 34.59 10.38 -7.22
CA ILE A 665 34.23 9.14 -7.93
C ILE A 665 34.00 7.99 -6.95
N TYR A 666 34.94 7.78 -6.02
CA TYR A 666 34.85 6.69 -5.06
C TYR A 666 33.86 6.96 -3.90
N GLU A 667 33.61 8.22 -3.54
CA GLU A 667 32.46 8.60 -2.69
C GLU A 667 31.13 8.18 -3.34
N ALA A 668 30.97 8.39 -4.65
CA ALA A 668 29.78 7.95 -5.38
C ALA A 668 29.67 6.41 -5.41
N LEU A 669 30.79 5.70 -5.61
CA LEU A 669 30.82 4.23 -5.58
C LEU A 669 30.43 3.68 -4.21
N GLN A 670 31.02 4.22 -3.12
CA GLN A 670 30.68 3.80 -1.75
C GLN A 670 29.20 4.06 -1.44
N LYS A 671 28.66 5.21 -1.87
CA LYS A 671 27.25 5.57 -1.69
C LYS A 671 26.30 4.65 -2.44
N SER A 672 26.71 4.08 -3.58
CA SER A 672 25.85 3.22 -4.39
C SER A 672 25.31 2.02 -3.61
N ALA A 673 26.17 1.33 -2.85
CA ALA A 673 25.76 0.18 -2.06
C ALA A 673 24.68 0.55 -1.02
N ASP A 674 24.88 1.65 -0.29
CA ASP A 674 23.90 2.14 0.68
C ASP A 674 22.58 2.57 0.04
N VAL A 675 22.62 3.12 -1.19
CA VAL A 675 21.41 3.52 -1.92
C VAL A 675 20.60 2.31 -2.35
N TYR A 676 21.20 1.29 -2.99
CA TYR A 676 20.44 0.15 -3.48
C TYR A 676 20.04 -0.85 -2.38
N GLU A 677 20.82 -0.96 -1.30
CA GLU A 677 20.60 -1.98 -0.28
C GLU A 677 19.81 -1.47 0.93
N LYS A 678 19.85 -0.17 1.22
CA LYS A 678 19.31 0.38 2.47
C LYS A 678 18.31 1.51 2.24
N THR A 679 18.73 2.58 1.58
CA THR A 679 18.03 3.88 1.64
C THR A 679 17.10 4.17 0.46
N PHE A 680 17.37 3.58 -0.71
CA PHE A 680 16.73 3.89 -1.99
C PHE A 680 16.81 5.38 -2.39
N ALA A 681 17.74 6.14 -1.81
CA ALA A 681 17.89 7.57 -2.09
C ALA A 681 18.63 7.82 -3.43
N PHE A 682 18.04 7.39 -4.55
CA PHE A 682 18.64 7.47 -5.90
C PHE A 682 19.08 8.89 -6.25
N ASN A 683 18.30 9.89 -5.86
CA ASN A 683 18.62 11.31 -6.03
C ASN A 683 19.99 11.69 -5.45
N THR A 684 20.39 11.09 -4.33
CA THR A 684 21.68 11.36 -3.68
C THR A 684 22.86 10.67 -4.39
N LEU A 685 22.64 9.50 -5.01
CA LEU A 685 23.62 8.83 -5.85
C LEU A 685 23.82 9.59 -7.16
N ILE A 686 22.72 10.01 -7.79
CA ILE A 686 22.75 10.84 -9.01
C ILE A 686 23.48 12.16 -8.72
N ALA A 687 23.17 12.84 -7.61
CA ALA A 687 23.89 14.04 -7.19
C ALA A 687 25.40 13.78 -7.00
N ALA A 688 25.78 12.65 -6.38
CA ALA A 688 27.19 12.29 -6.23
C ALA A 688 27.89 12.08 -7.58
N CYS A 689 27.22 11.46 -8.56
CA CYS A 689 27.75 11.32 -9.92
C CYS A 689 27.89 12.68 -10.62
N MET A 690 26.93 13.60 -10.42
CA MET A 690 27.01 14.97 -10.94
C MET A 690 28.17 15.76 -10.29
N GLU A 691 28.38 15.61 -8.99
CA GLU A 691 29.53 16.20 -8.27
C GLU A 691 30.86 15.64 -8.78
N ALA A 692 30.96 14.33 -8.97
CA ALA A 692 32.14 13.67 -9.53
C ALA A 692 32.45 14.18 -10.95
N MET A 693 31.43 14.29 -11.80
CA MET A 693 31.56 14.88 -13.14
C MET A 693 32.06 16.33 -13.09
N ASN A 694 31.54 17.14 -12.17
CA ASN A 694 31.98 18.54 -12.00
C ASN A 694 33.41 18.66 -11.44
N ALA A 695 33.86 17.69 -10.64
CA ALA A 695 35.24 17.64 -10.17
C ALA A 695 36.20 17.19 -11.28
N LEU A 696 35.79 16.23 -12.11
CA LEU A 696 36.52 15.80 -13.30
C LEU A 696 36.77 16.95 -14.30
N ASP A 697 35.79 17.84 -14.48
CA ASP A 697 35.92 19.04 -15.32
C ASP A 697 37.01 20.03 -14.85
N LYS A 698 37.45 19.94 -13.58
CA LYS A 698 38.44 20.86 -13.00
C LYS A 698 39.88 20.33 -13.08
N GLN A 699 40.08 19.19 -13.73
CA GLN A 699 41.38 18.52 -13.81
C GLN A 699 41.63 17.98 -15.23
N GLU A 700 42.90 17.85 -15.61
CA GLU A 700 43.29 17.53 -16.99
C GLU A 700 43.85 16.11 -17.18
N SER A 701 43.99 15.30 -16.12
CA SER A 701 44.51 13.94 -16.25
C SER A 701 43.52 13.04 -16.99
N THR A 702 43.96 12.51 -18.13
CA THR A 702 43.19 11.59 -18.97
C THR A 702 43.04 10.20 -18.33
N GLU A 703 43.98 9.79 -17.50
CA GLU A 703 43.89 8.58 -16.68
C GLU A 703 42.78 8.72 -15.64
N VAL A 704 42.70 9.87 -14.96
CA VAL A 704 41.62 10.15 -13.99
C VAL A 704 40.27 10.28 -14.68
N TRP A 705 40.21 10.88 -15.87
CA TRP A 705 39.00 10.88 -16.72
C TRP A 705 38.57 9.46 -17.10
N SER A 706 39.52 8.60 -17.49
CA SER A 706 39.24 7.21 -17.85
C SER A 706 38.74 6.41 -16.66
N GLU A 707 39.36 6.54 -15.48
CA GLU A 707 38.89 5.94 -14.23
C GLU A 707 37.48 6.43 -13.86
N GLY A 708 37.27 7.75 -13.92
CA GLY A 708 36.00 8.38 -13.59
C GLY A 708 34.86 7.91 -14.48
N MET A 709 35.05 7.92 -15.81
CA MET A 709 34.04 7.42 -16.74
C MET A 709 33.81 5.91 -16.58
N TYR A 710 34.85 5.12 -16.34
CA TYR A 710 34.73 3.67 -16.11
C TYR A 710 33.81 3.37 -14.92
N VAL A 711 34.02 4.05 -13.79
CA VAL A 711 33.22 3.90 -12.57
C VAL A 711 31.83 4.52 -12.72
N MET A 712 31.73 5.78 -13.19
CA MET A 712 30.44 6.48 -13.28
C MET A 712 29.46 5.78 -14.22
N LEU A 713 29.91 5.27 -15.37
CA LEU A 713 29.01 4.53 -16.28
C LEU A 713 28.48 3.24 -15.64
N ASN A 714 29.29 2.55 -14.81
CA ASN A 714 28.81 1.41 -14.04
C ASN A 714 27.71 1.82 -13.04
N LEU A 715 27.92 2.93 -12.31
CA LEU A 715 26.97 3.45 -11.33
C LEU A 715 25.67 3.97 -11.97
N LEU A 716 25.77 4.56 -13.15
CA LEU A 716 24.65 5.18 -13.86
C LEU A 716 23.84 4.19 -14.70
N GLU A 717 24.40 3.04 -15.08
CA GLU A 717 23.68 2.04 -15.89
C GLU A 717 22.30 1.64 -15.34
N PRO A 718 22.07 1.44 -14.03
CA PRO A 718 20.73 1.09 -13.56
C PRO A 718 19.72 2.24 -13.74
N ILE A 719 20.20 3.48 -13.86
CA ILE A 719 19.42 4.71 -13.90
C ILE A 719 19.16 5.13 -15.35
N ILE A 720 20.22 5.18 -16.16
CA ILE A 720 20.26 5.57 -17.59
C ILE A 720 20.88 4.46 -18.45
N PRO A 721 20.24 3.29 -18.57
CA PRO A 721 20.86 2.09 -19.09
C PRO A 721 21.31 2.20 -20.55
N HIS A 722 20.63 2.98 -21.39
CA HIS A 722 20.93 3.06 -22.82
C HIS A 722 22.20 3.89 -23.07
N ALA A 723 22.25 5.10 -22.51
CA ALA A 723 23.37 6.01 -22.58
C ALA A 723 24.62 5.42 -21.91
N ALA A 724 24.44 4.79 -20.74
CA ALA A 724 25.54 4.16 -20.03
C ALA A 724 26.11 2.98 -20.82
N SER A 725 25.25 2.15 -21.40
CA SER A 725 25.66 0.98 -22.19
C SER A 725 26.31 1.38 -23.51
N GLU A 726 25.79 2.40 -24.21
CA GLU A 726 26.42 2.91 -25.43
C GLU A 726 27.82 3.47 -25.18
N LEU A 727 27.96 4.34 -24.18
CA LEU A 727 29.27 4.91 -23.84
C LEU A 727 30.23 3.83 -23.33
N SER A 728 29.73 2.87 -22.55
CA SER A 728 30.54 1.76 -22.03
C SER A 728 31.02 0.83 -23.15
N GLU A 729 30.17 0.51 -24.13
CA GLU A 729 30.55 -0.28 -25.30
C GLU A 729 31.64 0.44 -26.11
N VAL A 730 31.45 1.73 -26.40
CA VAL A 730 32.40 2.48 -27.25
C VAL A 730 33.73 2.75 -26.53
N LEU A 731 33.68 3.09 -25.23
CA LEU A 731 34.87 3.49 -24.48
C LEU A 731 35.62 2.30 -23.87
N PHE A 732 34.89 1.26 -23.45
CA PHE A 732 35.42 0.20 -22.59
C PHE A 732 35.02 -1.22 -23.03
N GLU A 733 34.34 -1.42 -24.17
CA GLU A 733 33.85 -2.74 -24.61
C GLU A 733 33.01 -3.46 -23.53
N ARG A 734 32.30 -2.67 -22.70
CA ARG A 734 31.54 -3.13 -21.52
C ARG A 734 32.35 -3.86 -20.44
N GLU A 735 33.69 -3.76 -20.44
CA GLU A 735 34.53 -4.33 -19.38
C GLU A 735 34.16 -3.79 -17.99
N ASN A 736 33.74 -2.53 -17.90
CA ASN A 736 33.31 -1.92 -16.65
C ASN A 736 32.00 -2.49 -16.07
N PHE A 737 31.29 -3.37 -16.79
CA PHE A 737 30.11 -4.06 -16.27
C PHE A 737 30.37 -5.52 -15.87
N LYS A 738 31.53 -6.09 -16.20
CA LYS A 738 31.83 -7.52 -16.01
C LYS A 738 32.28 -7.88 -14.59
N ALA A 739 32.89 -6.94 -13.88
CA ALA A 739 33.44 -7.15 -12.54
C ALA A 739 32.88 -6.16 -11.53
N LEU A 740 32.80 -6.59 -10.27
CA LEU A 740 32.49 -5.70 -9.16
C LEU A 740 33.60 -4.67 -8.99
N LEU A 741 33.21 -3.40 -8.87
CA LEU A 741 34.15 -2.31 -8.63
C LEU A 741 34.49 -2.22 -7.15
N GLU A 742 35.78 -2.19 -6.84
CA GLU A 742 36.28 -2.03 -5.47
C GLU A 742 36.52 -0.56 -5.13
N VAL A 743 36.18 -0.18 -3.90
CA VAL A 743 36.48 1.15 -3.37
C VAL A 743 37.98 1.26 -3.08
N LYS A 744 38.61 2.32 -3.58
CA LYS A 744 40.04 2.60 -3.39
C LYS A 744 40.27 3.45 -2.15
N GLU A 745 40.63 2.84 -1.03
CA GLU A 745 40.79 3.53 0.27
C GLU A 745 41.83 4.68 0.23
N GLU A 746 42.84 4.60 -0.63
CA GLU A 746 43.87 5.63 -0.74
C GLU A 746 43.33 7.00 -1.16
N VAL A 747 42.16 7.06 -1.81
CA VAL A 747 41.56 8.31 -2.30
C VAL A 747 40.90 9.15 -1.20
N PHE A 748 40.67 8.56 -0.02
CA PHE A 748 40.07 9.25 1.13
C PHE A 748 41.12 9.80 2.10
N VAL A 749 42.40 9.50 1.87
CA VAL A 749 43.50 10.03 2.68
C VAL A 749 43.69 11.51 2.37
N GLN A 750 43.23 12.37 3.27
CA GLN A 750 43.44 13.81 3.15
C GLN A 750 44.88 14.16 3.50
N GLU A 751 45.54 15.02 2.71
CA GLU A 751 46.89 15.52 3.01
C GLU A 751 46.86 16.76 3.92
N SER A 752 45.70 17.42 3.99
CA SER A 752 45.46 18.61 4.81
C SER A 752 43.98 18.77 5.15
N ILE A 753 43.69 19.30 6.33
CA ILE A 753 42.36 19.61 6.84
C ILE A 753 42.17 21.12 6.90
N LEU A 754 41.07 21.63 6.33
CA LEU A 754 40.70 23.03 6.43
C LEU A 754 40.00 23.31 7.78
N TYR A 755 40.58 24.18 8.59
CA TYR A 755 39.97 24.68 9.82
C TYR A 755 39.43 26.09 9.63
N VAL A 756 38.15 26.30 9.93
CA VAL A 756 37.57 27.64 10.02
C VAL A 756 37.96 28.28 11.35
N VAL A 757 38.51 29.50 11.32
CA VAL A 757 38.85 30.26 12.52
C VAL A 757 37.74 31.24 12.85
N MET A 758 37.18 31.09 14.04
CA MET A 758 36.18 31.97 14.64
C MET A 758 36.78 32.73 15.81
N ILE A 759 36.48 34.02 15.91
CA ILE A 759 36.91 34.86 17.04
C ILE A 759 35.68 35.55 17.61
N GLY A 760 35.40 35.31 18.89
CA GLY A 760 34.17 35.76 19.55
C GLY A 760 32.90 35.23 18.88
N GLY A 761 32.95 34.01 18.33
CA GLY A 761 31.80 33.39 17.66
C GLY A 761 31.53 33.85 16.22
N LYS A 762 32.40 34.68 15.61
CA LYS A 762 32.26 35.11 14.20
C LYS A 762 33.37 34.51 13.34
N LYS A 763 33.03 33.95 12.16
CA LYS A 763 34.02 33.46 11.17
C LYS A 763 34.91 34.63 10.71
N ARG A 764 36.23 34.46 10.79
CA ARG A 764 37.23 35.48 10.42
C ARG A 764 38.14 35.04 9.29
N THR A 765 38.66 33.83 9.35
CA THR A 765 39.58 33.27 8.35
C THR A 765 39.49 31.75 8.36
N GLU A 766 40.32 31.10 7.55
CA GLU A 766 40.52 29.65 7.51
C GLU A 766 41.99 29.34 7.19
N PHE A 767 42.44 28.13 7.53
CA PHE A 767 43.79 27.63 7.21
C PHE A 767 43.75 26.11 6.97
N GLU A 768 44.68 25.60 6.16
CA GLU A 768 44.87 24.17 5.94
C GLU A 768 46.05 23.67 6.80
N ILE A 769 45.90 22.52 7.46
CA ILE A 769 46.95 21.91 8.30
C ILE A 769 46.95 20.38 8.16
N SER A 770 48.07 19.71 8.41
CA SER A 770 48.16 18.24 8.36
C SER A 770 47.08 17.57 9.24
N PRO A 771 46.44 16.47 8.78
CA PRO A 771 45.55 15.67 9.63
C PRO A 771 46.21 15.10 10.88
N SER A 772 47.54 14.96 10.87
CA SER A 772 48.32 14.48 12.00
C SER A 772 48.71 15.60 12.98
N ALA A 773 48.29 16.84 12.73
CA ALA A 773 48.62 17.97 13.59
C ALA A 773 47.95 17.82 14.96
N SER A 774 48.75 18.03 15.99
CA SER A 774 48.29 18.07 17.38
C SER A 774 47.33 19.24 17.61
N GLN A 775 46.51 19.14 18.65
CA GLN A 775 45.58 20.22 19.01
C GLN A 775 46.31 21.55 19.25
N ASP A 776 47.53 21.50 19.79
CA ASP A 776 48.35 22.69 20.06
C ASP A 776 48.85 23.34 18.76
N GLU A 777 49.27 22.54 17.76
CA GLU A 777 49.64 23.05 16.44
C GLU A 777 48.44 23.69 15.74
N ILE A 778 47.26 23.06 15.80
CA ILE A 778 46.01 23.60 15.25
C ILE A 778 45.68 24.96 15.91
N LEU A 779 45.80 25.06 17.23
CA LEU A 779 45.53 26.30 17.96
C LEU A 779 46.56 27.39 17.66
N ALA A 780 47.84 27.04 17.53
CA ALA A 780 48.89 27.98 17.17
C ALA A 780 48.64 28.58 15.77
N THR A 781 48.38 27.73 14.77
CA THR A 781 48.08 28.18 13.40
C THR A 781 46.78 28.99 13.34
N ALA A 782 45.76 28.64 14.12
CA ALA A 782 44.52 29.42 14.21
C ALA A 782 44.75 30.84 14.78
N LYS A 783 45.60 30.97 15.81
CA LYS A 783 45.96 32.27 16.39
C LYS A 783 46.78 33.12 15.43
N GLU A 784 47.70 32.50 14.69
CA GLU A 784 48.49 33.16 13.67
C GLU A 784 47.60 33.66 12.52
N ALA A 785 46.77 32.80 11.95
CA ALA A 785 45.82 33.17 10.90
C ALA A 785 44.83 34.26 11.38
N GLY A 786 44.43 34.20 12.65
CA GLY A 786 43.49 35.11 13.30
C GLY A 786 44.11 36.40 13.88
N ALA A 787 45.43 36.60 13.78
CA ALA A 787 46.17 37.57 14.59
C ALA A 787 45.59 39.00 14.58
N LYS A 788 45.21 39.50 13.39
CA LYS A 788 44.67 40.87 13.25
C LYS A 788 43.33 41.11 13.97
N TRP A 789 42.60 40.06 14.31
CA TRP A 789 41.33 40.15 15.05
C TRP A 789 41.50 39.85 16.55
N LEU A 790 42.71 39.47 16.97
CA LEU A 790 43.08 39.27 18.37
C LEU A 790 43.78 40.51 18.96
N GLU A 791 44.09 41.52 18.15
CA GLU A 791 44.71 42.77 18.60
C GLU A 791 43.78 43.52 19.58
N GLY A 792 44.31 43.86 20.75
CA GLY A 792 43.54 44.50 21.83
C GLY A 792 42.50 43.58 22.50
N MET A 793 42.62 42.27 22.30
CA MET A 793 41.71 41.26 22.85
C MET A 793 42.46 40.20 23.66
N SER A 794 41.89 39.77 24.77
CA SER A 794 42.39 38.68 25.61
C SER A 794 41.59 37.40 25.34
N ILE A 795 42.28 36.31 24.98
CA ILE A 795 41.66 35.00 24.76
C ILE A 795 41.22 34.44 26.12
N VAL A 796 39.91 34.15 26.25
CA VAL A 796 39.29 33.60 27.46
C VAL A 796 39.16 32.08 27.36
N LYS A 797 38.90 31.56 26.16
CA LYS A 797 38.72 30.13 25.93
C LYS A 797 39.07 29.76 24.49
N GLU A 798 39.69 28.60 24.34
CA GLU A 798 40.07 28.02 23.06
C GLU A 798 39.27 26.75 22.85
N ILE A 799 38.55 26.67 21.73
CA ILE A 799 37.69 25.54 21.42
C ILE A 799 38.11 25.01 20.06
N VAL A 800 38.66 23.81 20.03
CA VAL A 800 38.90 23.06 18.80
C VAL A 800 37.76 22.08 18.61
N VAL A 801 37.07 22.17 17.49
CA VAL A 801 36.19 21.11 17.00
C VAL A 801 36.98 20.35 15.95
N PRO A 802 37.39 19.09 16.23
CA PRO A 802 38.22 18.31 15.31
C PRO A 802 37.66 18.31 13.89
N ASN A 803 38.55 18.51 12.92
CA ASN A 803 38.30 18.51 11.49
C ASN A 803 37.26 19.52 10.99
N LYS A 804 36.98 20.59 11.75
CA LYS A 804 35.95 21.58 11.41
C LYS A 804 36.38 23.02 11.66
N LEU A 805 36.61 23.39 12.92
CA LEU A 805 36.81 24.79 13.29
C LEU A 805 37.60 24.96 14.58
N VAL A 806 38.18 26.14 14.73
CA VAL A 806 38.73 26.67 15.98
C VAL A 806 37.95 27.93 16.34
N ASN A 807 37.39 27.99 17.55
CA ASN A 807 36.78 29.20 18.08
C ASN A 807 37.60 29.74 19.25
N LEU A 808 38.14 30.94 19.08
CA LEU A 808 38.84 31.71 20.10
C LEU A 808 37.84 32.67 20.73
N ALA A 809 37.34 32.32 21.91
CA ALA A 809 36.49 33.20 22.68
C ALA A 809 37.36 34.32 23.28
N VAL A 810 37.01 35.56 23.00
CA VAL A 810 37.80 36.74 23.37
C VAL A 810 36.98 37.75 24.16
N LYS A 811 37.66 38.54 24.99
CA LYS A 811 37.14 39.76 25.62
C LYS A 811 38.11 40.91 25.33
N PRO A 812 37.66 42.18 25.31
CA PRO A 812 38.59 43.32 25.24
C PRO A 812 39.66 43.22 26.34
N SER A 813 40.91 43.49 25.97
CA SER A 813 42.06 43.42 26.88
C SER A 813 42.04 44.49 27.96
#